data_AF-A0A4Q7EQJ1-F1
#
_entry.id   AF-A0A4Q7EQJ1-F1
#
_cell.length_a   1.000
_cell.length_b   1.000
_cell.length_c   1.000
_cell.angle_alpha   90.00
_cell.angle_beta   90.00
_cell.angle_gamma   90.00
#
_symmetry.space_group_name_H-M   'P 1'
#
loop_
_entity.id
_entity.type
_entity.pdbx_description
1 polymer ?
#
loop_
_entity_poly.entity_id
_entity_poly.type
_entity_poly.pdbx_seq_one_letter_code
_entity_poly.pdbx_strand_id
1 'polypeptide(L)'
;PSFEPRPAANERATAFDPIEEPRTSRRAANDDRETIGQLLQALQKGRPARSVYTFATIFAGVWLAACAALTFGFLPSIQAAMGQSGGVLVIAGLIAMFFAPIMLFYFLASLVWRGQEMRMIAQAMAQVAIRFSEPEGSASDSMVTVGQAIRREVAAMGDGIERAIARAGELETLVANEVAALERAYSDNEVRIRALLQDIAHQRDNLVGQAEQVRSAISGVQIDLRHDIALISDAIASRVDEVAKSITGALEERGAHITSALSNAGDNMILALGERGGDLLDRLEEASNETTRAVLDASERLTTSLNFKTGHVHDEFVDLADRVHEMLNERIDRITGEFEQRSAAIVDGISERTEQVHDSLKNSSDSLLLELELRSNDISAKIDDAGNRLAGQIMTSGDKASEALDATVNTLVAKVVSQTETAHDSLSLQMSAFDELVRNQGTELVEKFARDSGTLGALITRHISEFDRTVKTFGGEIVERMGQRTQDIAETLKTYVDNFDTRFTSNGGAITAVLDQRLVQFETTIGERVSNFDASLNGKFASLDGTIEGHIRTFDEQLIGRVAALEQSFDSRARSMTETIDGRINTLATSLSDGAAQAIQSIDGRLTHLTTSLTGGASQAIEKIDARLNHLTTSLTDGAS
;
A
#
# COMPACT_ATOMS: atom_id res chain seq x y z
N PRO A 1 59.34 12.40 19.51
CA PRO A 1 59.50 11.81 20.87
C PRO A 1 58.37 10.80 21.13
N SER A 2 58.36 9.57 20.59
CA SER A 2 59.25 8.42 20.86
C SER A 2 59.41 8.12 22.35
N PHE A 3 58.50 7.32 22.90
CA PHE A 3 58.66 6.64 24.19
C PHE A 3 58.17 5.19 24.08
N GLU A 4 59.11 4.32 23.75
CA GLU A 4 59.34 3.03 24.40
C GLU A 4 60.84 3.05 24.80
N PRO A 5 61.33 2.36 25.86
CA PRO A 5 60.92 0.98 26.17
C PRO A 5 61.00 0.51 27.66
N ARG A 6 60.61 -0.77 27.86
CA ARG A 6 61.14 -1.78 28.82
C ARG A 6 60.50 -1.95 30.23
N PRO A 7 60.60 -3.18 30.80
CA PRO A 7 59.48 -3.92 31.37
C PRO A 7 59.60 -4.10 32.90
N ALA A 8 58.45 -4.26 33.57
CA ALA A 8 58.41 -4.46 35.02
C ALA A 8 58.66 -5.94 35.41
N ALA A 9 59.84 -6.11 36.01
CA ALA A 9 60.27 -7.09 37.01
C ALA A 9 59.29 -8.19 37.50
N ASN A 10 59.58 -9.43 37.11
CA ASN A 10 60.05 -10.52 37.97
C ASN A 10 59.70 -10.44 39.48
N GLU A 11 58.50 -10.90 39.88
CA GLU A 11 58.22 -11.24 41.27
C GLU A 11 58.46 -12.74 41.50
N ARG A 12 59.56 -12.97 42.22
CA ARG A 12 60.03 -14.26 42.72
C ARG A 12 59.04 -14.82 43.73
N ALA A 13 58.62 -16.05 43.49
CA ALA A 13 58.03 -16.92 44.50
C ALA A 13 58.95 -16.98 45.73
N THR A 14 58.37 -16.69 46.90
CA THR A 14 58.97 -16.88 48.21
C THR A 14 59.33 -18.35 48.41
N ALA A 15 60.62 -18.64 48.51
CA ALA A 15 61.16 -19.92 48.93
C ALA A 15 60.79 -20.15 50.41
N PHE A 16 59.99 -21.18 50.67
CA PHE A 16 59.89 -21.81 51.97
C PHE A 16 60.97 -22.90 52.03
N ASP A 17 61.94 -22.74 52.94
CA ASP A 17 62.82 -23.82 53.40
C ASP A 17 62.00 -24.84 54.21
N PRO A 18 61.90 -26.12 53.79
CA PRO A 18 61.42 -27.19 54.65
C PRO A 18 62.61 -27.87 55.33
N ILE A 19 62.63 -27.76 56.65
CA ILE A 19 63.48 -28.53 57.56
C ILE A 19 63.29 -30.02 57.26
N GLU A 20 64.37 -30.65 56.80
CA GLU A 20 64.42 -32.07 56.46
C GLU A 20 64.65 -32.88 57.76
N GLU A 21 63.56 -33.27 58.43
CA GLU A 21 63.58 -34.27 59.51
C GLU A 21 62.93 -35.60 59.04
N PRO A 22 63.56 -36.75 59.30
CA PRO A 22 63.23 -38.02 58.67
C PRO A 22 62.02 -38.67 59.34
N ARG A 23 60.88 -38.73 58.65
CA ARG A 23 59.71 -39.48 59.14
C ARG A 23 59.88 -40.96 58.83
N THR A 24 60.17 -41.70 59.88
CA THR A 24 60.24 -43.16 59.99
C THR A 24 59.09 -43.87 59.27
N SER A 25 59.42 -44.75 58.33
CA SER A 25 58.49 -45.74 57.79
C SER A 25 58.05 -46.69 58.90
N ARG A 26 56.79 -46.57 59.33
CA ARG A 26 56.12 -47.61 60.12
C ARG A 26 55.97 -48.84 59.23
N ARG A 27 56.87 -49.80 59.45
CA ARG A 27 56.92 -51.10 58.79
C ARG A 27 55.68 -51.92 59.16
N ALA A 28 55.00 -52.44 58.14
CA ALA A 28 53.86 -53.33 58.32
C ALA A 28 54.32 -54.70 58.88
N ALA A 29 53.54 -55.28 59.78
CA ALA A 29 53.86 -56.51 60.53
C ALA A 29 53.77 -57.82 59.70
N ASN A 30 54.17 -57.78 58.42
CA ASN A 30 54.33 -58.94 57.54
C ASN A 30 55.64 -58.86 56.73
N ASP A 31 56.67 -58.23 57.32
CA ASP A 31 57.94 -57.92 56.65
C ASP A 31 59.14 -58.66 57.28
N ASP A 32 58.95 -59.95 57.58
CA ASP A 32 59.99 -60.86 58.11
C ASP A 32 60.53 -61.83 57.04
N ARG A 33 60.42 -61.48 55.74
CA ARG A 33 60.91 -62.31 54.62
C ARG A 33 62.02 -61.67 53.78
N GLU A 34 62.71 -60.67 54.33
CA GLU A 34 63.77 -59.88 53.69
C GLU A 34 65.22 -60.42 53.89
N THR A 35 65.42 -61.66 54.38
CA THR A 35 66.78 -62.21 54.65
C THR A 35 67.28 -63.25 53.65
N ILE A 36 66.43 -63.73 52.72
CA ILE A 36 66.83 -64.67 51.66
C ILE A 36 67.05 -63.96 50.32
N GLY A 37 66.37 -62.83 50.06
CA GLY A 37 66.47 -62.07 48.81
C GLY A 37 67.84 -61.40 48.60
N GLN A 38 68.43 -60.83 49.65
CA GLN A 38 69.74 -60.17 49.57
C GLN A 38 70.91 -61.16 49.49
N LEU A 39 70.74 -62.36 50.04
CA LEU A 39 71.71 -63.48 49.94
C LEU A 39 71.69 -64.13 48.54
N LEU A 40 70.51 -64.23 47.91
CA LEU A 40 70.39 -64.67 46.51
C LEU A 40 70.89 -63.63 45.50
N GLN A 41 70.73 -62.33 45.79
CA GLN A 41 71.22 -61.27 44.92
C GLN A 41 72.76 -61.13 44.94
N ALA A 42 73.41 -61.47 46.05
CA ALA A 42 74.87 -61.59 46.13
C ALA A 42 75.41 -62.83 45.39
N LEU A 43 74.64 -63.93 45.35
CA LEU A 43 74.98 -65.15 44.59
C LEU A 43 74.75 -65.00 43.07
N GLN A 44 73.84 -64.14 42.62
CA GLN A 44 73.57 -63.94 41.18
C GLN A 44 74.58 -63.02 40.45
N LYS A 45 75.37 -62.21 41.17
CA LYS A 45 76.31 -61.25 40.56
C LYS A 45 77.70 -61.79 40.26
N GLY A 46 78.00 -63.04 40.65
CA GLY A 46 79.27 -63.72 40.38
C GLY A 46 79.13 -64.82 39.33
N ARG A 47 78.75 -64.51 38.09
CA ARG A 47 78.87 -65.50 37.00
C ARG A 47 80.33 -65.52 36.51
N PRO A 48 81.01 -66.67 36.46
CA PRO A 48 82.37 -66.75 35.94
C PRO A 48 82.36 -66.31 34.47
N ALA A 49 83.28 -65.42 34.10
CA ALA A 49 83.35 -64.90 32.75
C ALA A 49 83.49 -66.05 31.74
N ARG A 50 82.57 -66.13 30.77
CA ARG A 50 82.60 -67.12 29.67
C ARG A 50 83.83 -66.99 28.75
N SER A 51 84.78 -66.11 29.08
CA SER A 51 86.01 -65.85 28.32
C SER A 51 86.94 -67.06 28.21
N VAL A 52 86.86 -68.03 29.15
CA VAL A 52 87.71 -69.23 29.11
C VAL A 52 87.39 -70.12 27.90
N TYR A 53 86.11 -70.27 27.53
CA TYR A 53 85.73 -71.05 26.36
C TYR A 53 86.06 -70.34 25.03
N THR A 54 86.09 -69.00 25.01
CA THR A 54 86.53 -68.25 23.82
C THR A 54 88.03 -68.37 23.56
N PHE A 55 88.86 -68.52 24.58
CA PHE A 55 90.28 -68.82 24.35
C PHE A 55 90.48 -70.24 23.82
N ALA A 56 89.72 -71.21 24.33
CA ALA A 56 89.75 -72.59 23.83
C ALA A 56 89.35 -72.70 22.35
N THR A 57 88.34 -71.94 21.89
CA THR A 57 87.96 -71.91 20.46
C THR A 57 89.05 -71.30 19.58
N ILE A 58 89.73 -70.24 20.03
CA ILE A 58 90.84 -69.63 19.28
C ILE A 58 91.99 -70.63 19.12
N PHE A 59 92.44 -71.28 20.21
CA PHE A 59 93.51 -72.27 20.14
C PHE A 59 93.14 -73.49 19.29
N ALA A 60 91.89 -73.97 19.38
CA ALA A 60 91.40 -75.04 18.51
C ALA A 60 91.41 -74.64 17.02
N GLY A 61 91.05 -73.39 16.70
CA GLY A 61 91.11 -72.87 15.34
C GLY A 61 92.54 -72.80 14.79
N VAL A 62 93.49 -72.30 15.59
CA VAL A 62 94.92 -72.26 15.22
C VAL A 62 95.47 -73.68 15.00
N TRP A 63 95.08 -74.64 15.85
CA TRP A 63 95.51 -76.04 15.73
C TRP A 63 94.98 -76.70 14.46
N LEU A 64 93.70 -76.51 14.13
CA LEU A 64 93.12 -77.02 12.89
C LEU A 64 93.81 -76.44 11.65
N ALA A 65 94.15 -75.15 11.67
CA ALA A 65 94.89 -74.53 10.58
C ALA A 65 96.30 -75.12 10.43
N ALA A 66 97.01 -75.37 11.54
CA ALA A 66 98.33 -76.00 11.53
C ALA A 66 98.28 -77.46 11.03
N CYS A 67 97.29 -78.25 11.47
CA CYS A 67 97.10 -79.61 10.99
C CYS A 67 96.72 -79.64 9.51
N ALA A 68 95.84 -78.74 9.05
CA ALA A 68 95.51 -78.61 7.63
C ALA A 68 96.75 -78.29 6.78
N ALA A 69 97.56 -77.32 7.22
CA ALA A 69 98.83 -76.97 6.55
C ALA A 69 99.82 -78.15 6.50
N LEU A 70 99.96 -78.92 7.59
CA LEU A 70 100.79 -80.12 7.62
C LEU A 70 100.25 -81.23 6.71
N THR A 71 98.93 -81.49 6.70
CA THR A 71 98.34 -82.49 5.81
C THR A 71 98.51 -82.14 4.33
N PHE A 72 98.45 -80.86 4.00
CA PHE A 72 98.69 -80.39 2.63
C PHE A 72 100.17 -80.48 2.26
N GLY A 73 101.07 -80.08 3.16
CA GLY A 73 102.52 -80.15 2.93
C GLY A 73 103.07 -81.57 2.76
N PHE A 74 102.50 -82.54 3.48
CA PHE A 74 102.89 -83.95 3.44
C PHE A 74 101.90 -84.83 2.64
N LEU A 75 101.07 -84.22 1.79
CA LEU A 75 100.06 -84.95 1.00
C LEU A 75 100.64 -86.09 0.15
N PRO A 76 101.81 -85.95 -0.51
CA PRO A 76 102.39 -87.04 -1.30
C PRO A 76 102.83 -88.23 -0.44
N SER A 77 103.39 -87.97 0.74
CA SER A 77 103.83 -89.00 1.68
C SER A 77 102.66 -89.69 2.38
N ILE A 78 101.58 -88.96 2.67
CA ILE A 78 100.32 -89.53 3.20
C ILE A 78 99.67 -90.43 2.15
N GLN A 79 99.64 -90.02 0.87
CA GLN A 79 99.11 -90.86 -0.22
C GLN A 79 99.93 -92.14 -0.40
N ALA A 80 101.27 -92.06 -0.32
CA ALA A 80 102.14 -93.24 -0.38
C ALA A 80 101.88 -94.20 0.80
N ALA A 81 101.69 -93.68 2.01
CA ALA A 81 101.37 -94.49 3.19
C ALA A 81 99.96 -95.11 3.13
N MET A 82 99.02 -94.46 2.43
CA MET A 82 97.65 -94.96 2.24
C MET A 82 97.57 -96.11 1.22
N GLY A 83 98.58 -96.25 0.34
CA GLY A 83 98.68 -97.32 -0.66
C GLY A 83 99.25 -98.65 -0.16
N GLN A 84 99.77 -98.71 1.08
CA GLN A 84 100.13 -99.98 1.74
C GLN A 84 98.95 -100.51 2.56
N SER A 85 98.99 -101.79 2.97
CA SER A 85 97.92 -102.48 3.72
C SER A 85 97.55 -101.90 5.10
N GLY A 86 98.06 -100.71 5.45
CA GLY A 86 97.80 -99.96 6.69
C GLY A 86 97.00 -98.67 6.52
N GLY A 87 96.38 -98.39 5.37
CA GLY A 87 95.69 -97.11 5.11
C GLY A 87 94.62 -96.70 6.14
N VAL A 88 93.91 -97.68 6.74
CA VAL A 88 92.94 -97.41 7.82
C VAL A 88 93.60 -96.85 9.07
N LEU A 89 94.82 -97.32 9.42
CA LEU A 89 95.58 -96.80 10.56
C LEU A 89 96.07 -95.37 10.31
N VAL A 90 96.39 -95.03 9.07
CA VAL A 90 96.78 -93.65 8.68
C VAL A 90 95.59 -92.70 8.82
N ILE A 91 94.41 -93.09 8.37
CA ILE A 91 93.18 -92.29 8.51
C ILE A 91 92.79 -92.17 9.99
N ALA A 92 92.84 -93.26 10.75
CA ALA A 92 92.58 -93.22 12.20
C ALA A 92 93.59 -92.34 12.94
N GLY A 93 94.87 -92.38 12.55
CA GLY A 93 95.92 -91.51 13.09
C GLY A 93 95.69 -90.03 12.80
N LEU A 94 95.24 -89.70 11.58
CA LEU A 94 94.87 -88.32 11.22
C LEU A 94 93.65 -87.84 12.00
N ILE A 95 92.60 -88.66 12.12
CA ILE A 95 91.42 -88.32 12.93
C ILE A 95 91.83 -88.08 14.38
N ALA A 96 92.67 -88.94 14.96
CA ALA A 96 93.17 -88.76 16.32
C ALA A 96 93.99 -87.47 16.48
N MET A 97 94.86 -87.14 15.51
CA MET A 97 95.68 -85.92 15.53
C MET A 97 94.83 -84.64 15.46
N PHE A 98 93.75 -84.64 14.67
CA PHE A 98 92.85 -83.48 14.56
C PHE A 98 91.95 -83.33 15.80
N PHE A 99 91.35 -84.42 16.29
CA PHE A 99 90.29 -84.34 17.30
C PHE A 99 90.80 -84.38 18.75
N ALA A 100 91.86 -85.14 19.06
CA ALA A 100 92.30 -85.31 20.45
C ALA A 100 92.76 -83.99 21.11
N PRO A 101 93.53 -83.11 20.43
CA PRO A 101 93.97 -81.84 21.02
C PRO A 101 92.82 -80.83 21.18
N ILE A 102 91.83 -80.85 20.29
CA ILE A 102 90.64 -79.99 20.39
C ILE A 102 89.82 -80.37 21.63
N MET A 103 89.61 -81.68 21.84
CA MET A 103 88.98 -82.18 23.07
C MET A 103 89.77 -81.79 24.32
N LEU A 104 91.11 -81.86 24.27
CA LEU A 104 91.97 -81.45 25.38
C LEU A 104 91.81 -79.96 25.74
N PHE A 105 91.75 -79.07 24.76
CA PHE A 105 91.57 -77.63 25.01
C PHE A 105 90.23 -77.33 25.69
N TYR A 106 89.15 -77.97 25.24
CA TYR A 106 87.84 -77.83 25.89
C TYR A 106 87.80 -78.49 27.27
N PHE A 107 88.52 -79.60 27.46
CA PHE A 107 88.63 -80.25 28.76
C PHE A 107 89.37 -79.35 29.77
N LEU A 108 90.51 -78.77 29.39
CA LEU A 108 91.24 -77.78 30.20
C LEU A 108 90.39 -76.55 30.52
N ALA A 109 89.64 -76.04 29.54
CA ALA A 109 88.70 -74.94 29.75
C ALA A 109 87.63 -75.29 30.79
N SER A 110 87.08 -76.51 30.74
CA SER A 110 86.10 -76.96 31.73
C SER A 110 86.69 -77.13 33.14
N LEU A 111 87.97 -77.51 33.24
CA LEU A 111 88.69 -77.65 34.50
C LEU A 111 89.00 -76.30 35.14
N VAL A 112 89.39 -75.30 34.33
CA VAL A 112 89.60 -73.91 34.79
C VAL A 112 88.28 -73.27 35.21
N TRP A 113 87.21 -73.49 34.45
CA TRP A 113 85.86 -73.02 34.79
C TRP A 113 85.36 -73.63 36.11
N ARG A 114 85.52 -74.94 36.28
CA ARG A 114 85.15 -75.66 37.51
C ARG A 114 86.04 -75.31 38.71
N GLY A 115 87.31 -74.97 38.48
CA GLY A 115 88.21 -74.46 39.52
C GLY A 115 87.81 -73.06 40.03
N GLN A 116 87.29 -72.20 39.14
CA GLN A 116 86.74 -70.90 39.54
C GLN A 116 85.44 -71.05 40.33
N GLU A 117 84.62 -72.05 40.00
CA GLU A 117 83.39 -72.39 40.72
C GLU A 117 83.67 -72.85 42.16
N MET A 118 84.67 -73.71 42.37
CA MET A 118 85.07 -74.18 43.70
C MET A 118 85.65 -73.07 44.59
N ARG A 119 86.28 -72.04 44.00
CA ARG A 119 86.81 -70.89 44.76
C ARG A 119 85.70 -70.00 45.33
N MET A 120 84.57 -69.88 44.64
CA MET A 120 83.39 -69.15 45.14
C MET A 120 82.62 -69.94 46.20
N ILE A 121 82.59 -71.28 46.10
CA ILE A 121 81.96 -72.15 47.11
C ILE A 121 82.78 -72.16 48.41
N ALA A 122 84.12 -72.15 48.33
CA ALA A 122 84.99 -72.08 49.49
C ALA A 122 84.85 -70.77 50.30
N GLN A 123 84.54 -69.64 49.64
CA GLN A 123 84.31 -68.35 50.29
C GLN A 123 82.92 -68.27 50.97
N ALA A 124 81.93 -69.00 50.47
CA ALA A 124 80.60 -69.11 51.10
C ALA A 124 80.58 -70.06 52.32
N MET A 125 81.47 -71.06 52.38
CA MET A 125 81.58 -71.99 53.51
C MET A 125 82.31 -71.40 54.74
N ALA A 126 83.20 -70.43 54.54
CA ALA A 126 83.95 -69.77 55.62
C ALA A 126 83.08 -68.85 56.52
N GLN A 127 81.95 -68.33 56.00
CA GLN A 127 80.99 -67.52 56.76
C GLN A 127 79.90 -68.33 57.47
N VAL A 128 79.73 -69.61 57.12
CA VAL A 128 78.83 -70.55 57.83
C VAL A 128 79.56 -71.26 58.99
N ALA A 129 80.89 -71.41 58.92
CA ALA A 129 81.71 -72.00 59.98
C ALA A 129 81.81 -71.17 61.28
N ILE A 130 81.46 -69.88 61.24
CA ILE A 130 81.50 -68.97 62.41
C ILE A 130 80.16 -68.95 63.18
N ARG A 131 79.12 -69.66 62.70
CA ARG A 131 77.85 -69.85 63.43
C ARG A 131 77.73 -71.21 64.14
N PHE A 132 78.84 -71.94 64.29
CA PHE A 132 78.97 -73.16 65.09
C PHE A 132 79.90 -72.96 66.31
N SER A 133 79.54 -72.03 67.20
CA SER A 133 80.16 -71.92 68.52
C SER A 133 79.11 -71.50 69.55
N GLU A 134 78.28 -72.46 69.96
CA GLU A 134 77.98 -72.81 71.37
C GLU A 134 76.90 -73.92 71.44
N PRO A 135 76.92 -74.82 72.47
CA PRO A 135 76.35 -76.16 72.35
C PRO A 135 75.07 -76.44 73.18
N GLU A 136 74.43 -77.55 72.78
CA GLU A 136 73.64 -78.54 73.54
C GLU A 136 72.20 -78.28 74.03
N GLY A 137 71.33 -79.26 73.73
CA GLY A 137 70.01 -79.40 74.34
C GLY A 137 68.96 -80.20 73.54
N SER A 138 69.35 -81.22 72.77
CA SER A 138 68.39 -82.12 72.11
C SER A 138 67.84 -83.17 73.08
N ALA A 139 66.56 -83.11 73.41
CA ALA A 139 65.66 -84.27 73.58
C ALA A 139 64.32 -83.87 74.26
N SER A 140 63.30 -83.49 73.48
CA SER A 140 61.87 -83.59 73.88
C SER A 140 60.91 -83.21 72.73
N ASP A 141 61.05 -83.80 71.53
CA ASP A 141 60.31 -83.34 70.34
C ASP A 141 59.59 -84.42 69.52
N SER A 142 59.01 -85.43 70.16
CA SER A 142 58.23 -86.46 69.45
C SER A 142 56.76 -86.58 69.87
N MET A 143 56.25 -85.69 70.73
CA MET A 143 54.86 -85.76 71.23
C MET A 143 54.04 -84.46 71.09
N VAL A 144 54.59 -83.39 70.49
CA VAL A 144 53.92 -82.08 70.32
C VAL A 144 53.51 -81.80 68.86
N THR A 145 54.08 -82.53 67.90
CA THR A 145 53.86 -82.33 66.45
C THR A 145 52.49 -82.78 65.94
N VAL A 146 51.78 -83.67 66.65
CA VAL A 146 50.41 -84.09 66.25
C VAL A 146 49.34 -83.11 66.75
N GLY A 147 49.56 -82.45 67.89
CA GLY A 147 48.64 -81.45 68.45
C GLY A 147 48.70 -80.08 67.75
N GLN A 148 49.86 -79.70 67.22
CA GLN A 148 50.01 -78.45 66.45
C GLN A 148 49.50 -78.56 65.01
N ALA A 149 49.50 -79.75 64.40
CA ALA A 149 49.02 -79.94 63.03
C ALA A 149 47.50 -79.69 62.91
N ILE A 150 46.70 -80.20 63.84
CA ILE A 150 45.23 -79.96 63.86
C ILE A 150 44.92 -78.50 64.19
N ARG A 151 45.70 -77.86 65.08
CA ARG A 151 45.56 -76.43 65.39
C ARG A 151 45.94 -75.54 64.20
N ARG A 152 46.89 -75.98 63.38
CA ARG A 152 47.32 -75.30 62.15
C ARG A 152 46.28 -75.43 61.02
N GLU A 153 45.58 -76.56 60.93
CA GLU A 153 44.54 -76.77 59.91
C GLU A 153 43.24 -76.01 60.24
N VAL A 154 42.84 -75.95 61.52
CA VAL A 154 41.71 -75.11 61.97
C VAL A 154 42.07 -73.63 61.93
N ALA A 155 43.32 -73.24 62.21
CA ALA A 155 43.80 -71.88 61.97
C ALA A 155 43.85 -71.53 60.47
N ALA A 156 44.13 -72.49 59.60
CA ALA A 156 44.10 -72.30 58.14
C ALA A 156 42.67 -72.25 57.57
N MET A 157 41.71 -72.99 58.14
CA MET A 157 40.27 -72.81 57.83
C MET A 157 39.73 -71.49 58.41
N GLY A 158 40.20 -71.06 59.57
CA GLY A 158 39.95 -69.73 60.13
C GLY A 158 40.50 -68.62 59.23
N ASP A 159 41.75 -68.74 58.77
CA ASP A 159 42.39 -67.83 57.81
C ASP A 159 41.75 -67.94 56.40
N GLY A 160 41.15 -69.08 56.05
CA GLY A 160 40.38 -69.29 54.83
C GLY A 160 39.02 -68.60 54.84
N ILE A 161 38.31 -68.65 55.98
CA ILE A 161 37.07 -67.89 56.23
C ILE A 161 37.38 -66.40 56.39
N GLU A 162 38.44 -66.02 57.11
CA GLU A 162 38.90 -64.63 57.19
C GLU A 162 39.37 -64.11 55.83
N ARG A 163 39.98 -64.93 54.96
CA ARG A 163 40.25 -64.56 53.56
C ARG A 163 38.99 -64.47 52.72
N ALA A 164 37.98 -65.31 52.94
CA ALA A 164 36.71 -65.22 52.22
C ALA A 164 35.92 -63.98 52.66
N ILE A 165 35.93 -63.65 53.95
CA ILE A 165 35.38 -62.40 54.50
C ILE A 165 36.20 -61.20 54.06
N ALA A 166 37.53 -61.30 53.98
CA ALA A 166 38.38 -60.24 53.43
C ALA A 166 38.13 -60.06 51.93
N ARG A 167 37.89 -61.13 51.16
CA ARG A 167 37.48 -61.02 49.74
C ARG A 167 36.05 -60.50 49.59
N ALA A 168 35.13 -60.89 50.47
CA ALA A 168 33.79 -60.33 50.51
C ALA A 168 33.84 -58.85 50.90
N GLY A 169 34.75 -58.45 51.80
CA GLY A 169 35.03 -57.07 52.15
C GLY A 169 35.76 -56.29 51.05
N GLU A 170 36.64 -56.94 50.27
CA GLU A 170 37.25 -56.36 49.07
C GLU A 170 36.21 -56.19 47.97
N LEU A 171 35.29 -57.15 47.79
CA LEU A 171 34.14 -57.03 46.87
C LEU A 171 33.13 -56.00 47.36
N GLU A 172 32.86 -55.91 48.66
CA GLU A 172 32.02 -54.85 49.26
C GLU A 172 32.70 -53.50 49.08
N THR A 173 34.02 -53.41 49.23
CA THR A 173 34.79 -52.18 48.98
C THR A 173 34.83 -51.85 47.49
N LEU A 174 34.89 -52.85 46.60
CA LEU A 174 34.84 -52.65 45.15
C LEU A 174 33.45 -52.22 44.70
N VAL A 175 32.40 -52.88 45.18
CA VAL A 175 31.01 -52.50 44.94
C VAL A 175 30.72 -51.15 45.59
N ALA A 176 31.23 -50.85 46.78
CA ALA A 176 31.11 -49.53 47.39
C ALA A 176 31.88 -48.47 46.61
N ASN A 177 33.05 -48.80 46.04
CA ASN A 177 33.79 -47.91 45.15
C ASN A 177 33.08 -47.71 43.81
N GLU A 178 32.44 -48.74 43.27
CA GLU A 178 31.70 -48.67 42.01
C GLU A 178 30.36 -47.97 42.20
N VAL A 179 29.68 -48.20 43.32
CA VAL A 179 28.51 -47.43 43.76
C VAL A 179 28.92 -45.99 44.05
N ALA A 180 30.06 -45.72 44.68
CA ALA A 180 30.56 -44.36 44.87
C ALA A 180 30.99 -43.72 43.54
N ALA A 181 31.49 -44.48 42.57
CA ALA A 181 31.77 -44.00 41.23
C ALA A 181 30.49 -43.70 40.46
N LEU A 182 29.46 -44.54 40.63
CA LEU A 182 28.15 -44.38 40.04
C LEU A 182 27.40 -43.21 40.68
N GLU A 183 27.40 -43.08 42.02
CA GLU A 183 26.89 -41.93 42.76
C GLU A 183 27.61 -40.65 42.36
N ARG A 184 28.93 -40.70 42.15
CA ARG A 184 29.70 -39.56 41.64
C ARG A 184 29.33 -39.23 40.20
N ALA A 185 29.13 -40.22 39.32
CA ALA A 185 28.69 -40.00 37.95
C ALA A 185 27.24 -39.53 37.85
N TYR A 186 26.35 -40.01 38.73
CA TYR A 186 24.98 -39.51 38.84
C TYR A 186 24.94 -38.11 39.45
N SER A 187 25.76 -37.82 40.44
CA SER A 187 25.92 -36.47 41.00
C SER A 187 26.49 -35.51 39.95
N ASP A 188 27.46 -35.95 39.15
CA ASP A 188 28.03 -35.14 38.06
C ASP A 188 27.02 -34.94 36.93
N ASN A 189 26.26 -35.98 36.56
CA ASN A 189 25.14 -35.86 35.65
C ASN A 189 24.02 -34.97 36.21
N GLU A 190 23.73 -35.01 37.50
CA GLU A 190 22.75 -34.14 38.15
C GLU A 190 23.22 -32.68 38.11
N VAL A 191 24.50 -32.42 38.40
CA VAL A 191 25.11 -31.09 38.28
C VAL A 191 25.05 -30.62 36.83
N ARG A 192 25.36 -31.48 35.86
CA ARG A 192 25.31 -31.16 34.43
C ARG A 192 23.89 -30.90 33.94
N ILE A 193 22.92 -31.70 34.36
CA ILE A 193 21.50 -31.51 34.04
C ILE A 193 21.01 -30.22 34.69
N ARG A 194 21.40 -29.91 35.93
CA ARG A 194 21.10 -28.61 36.56
C ARG A 194 21.72 -27.46 35.79
N ALA A 195 22.97 -27.57 35.35
CA ALA A 195 23.63 -26.55 34.53
C ALA A 195 22.90 -26.35 33.19
N LEU A 196 22.53 -27.43 32.50
CA LEU A 196 21.75 -27.37 31.26
C LEU A 196 20.35 -26.78 31.48
N LEU A 197 19.66 -27.17 32.55
CA LEU A 197 18.35 -26.59 32.91
C LEU A 197 18.48 -25.11 33.24
N GLN A 198 19.57 -24.70 33.87
CA GLN A 198 19.86 -23.31 34.16
C GLN A 198 20.20 -22.53 32.89
N ASP A 199 20.96 -23.10 31.96
CA ASP A 199 21.23 -22.50 30.65
C ASP A 199 19.95 -22.38 29.81
N ILE A 200 19.09 -23.40 29.80
CA ILE A 200 17.77 -23.34 29.15
C ILE A 200 16.88 -22.30 29.83
N ALA A 201 16.89 -22.20 31.16
CA ALA A 201 16.15 -21.17 31.88
C ALA A 201 16.69 -19.77 31.52
N HIS A 202 18.00 -19.59 31.42
CA HIS A 202 18.62 -18.35 30.97
C HIS A 202 18.28 -18.03 29.51
N GLN A 203 18.31 -19.01 28.61
CA GLN A 203 17.90 -18.82 27.21
C GLN A 203 16.41 -18.47 27.11
N ARG A 204 15.55 -19.12 27.90
CA ARG A 204 14.13 -18.80 27.98
C ARG A 204 13.93 -17.37 28.49
N ASP A 205 14.61 -16.98 29.55
CA ASP A 205 14.49 -15.63 30.11
C ASP A 205 15.01 -14.57 29.14
N ASN A 206 16.08 -14.86 28.39
CA ASN A 206 16.57 -14.02 27.30
C ASN A 206 15.55 -13.93 26.15
N LEU A 207 14.94 -15.04 25.74
CA LEU A 207 13.89 -15.05 24.71
C LEU A 207 12.64 -14.30 25.16
N VAL A 208 12.23 -14.46 26.42
CA VAL A 208 11.12 -13.70 27.03
C VAL A 208 11.48 -12.21 27.08
N GLY A 209 12.72 -11.86 27.44
CA GLY A 209 13.21 -10.48 27.42
C GLY A 209 13.23 -9.88 26.02
N GLN A 210 13.71 -10.63 25.02
CA GLN A 210 13.68 -10.21 23.61
C GLN A 210 12.25 -10.08 23.08
N ALA A 211 11.35 -11.00 23.42
CA ALA A 211 9.94 -10.93 23.06
C ALA A 211 9.25 -9.73 23.71
N GLU A 212 9.58 -9.42 24.97
CA GLU A 212 9.08 -8.24 25.67
C GLU A 212 9.63 -6.96 25.04
N GLN A 213 10.90 -6.95 24.63
CA GLN A 213 11.51 -5.83 23.93
C GLN A 213 10.88 -5.60 22.55
N VAL A 214 10.61 -6.67 21.80
CA VAL A 214 9.87 -6.62 20.53
C VAL A 214 8.44 -6.14 20.76
N ARG A 215 7.75 -6.65 21.79
CA ARG A 215 6.41 -6.20 22.17
C ARG A 215 6.38 -4.72 22.52
N SER A 216 7.36 -4.26 23.30
CA SER A 216 7.51 -2.85 23.66
C SER A 216 7.81 -1.99 22.44
N ALA A 217 8.66 -2.46 21.52
CA ALA A 217 8.96 -1.75 20.27
C ALA A 217 7.74 -1.65 19.36
N ILE A 218 6.98 -2.74 19.19
CA ILE A 218 5.72 -2.76 18.42
C ILE A 218 4.70 -1.84 19.07
N SER A 219 4.55 -1.89 20.39
CA SER A 219 3.64 -1.01 21.12
C SER A 219 4.07 0.46 21.00
N GLY A 220 5.37 0.75 21.01
CA GLY A 220 5.93 2.08 20.77
C GLY A 220 5.58 2.58 19.37
N VAL A 221 5.89 1.79 18.34
CA VAL A 221 5.52 2.10 16.95
C VAL A 221 4.01 2.27 16.78
N GLN A 222 3.18 1.49 17.48
CA GLN A 222 1.73 1.64 17.42
C GLN A 222 1.23 2.93 18.08
N ILE A 223 1.87 3.36 19.17
CA ILE A 223 1.61 4.66 19.81
C ILE A 223 2.06 5.79 18.88
N ASP A 224 3.26 5.70 18.34
CA ASP A 224 3.82 6.69 17.40
C ASP A 224 2.94 6.81 16.15
N LEU A 225 2.52 5.69 15.56
CA LEU A 225 1.63 5.69 14.41
C LEU A 225 0.26 6.29 14.73
N ARG A 226 -0.32 5.99 15.91
CA ARG A 226 -1.58 6.62 16.33
C ARG A 226 -1.41 8.12 16.52
N HIS A 227 -0.27 8.55 17.05
CA HIS A 227 0.06 9.95 17.23
C HIS A 227 0.24 10.65 15.87
N ASP A 228 1.02 10.08 14.96
CA ASP A 228 1.24 10.60 13.60
C ASP A 228 -0.07 10.68 12.82
N ILE A 229 -0.92 9.65 12.89
CA ILE A 229 -2.25 9.68 12.27
C ILE A 229 -3.10 10.80 12.87
N ALA A 230 -3.05 11.02 14.19
CA ALA A 230 -3.77 12.11 14.82
C ALA A 230 -3.25 13.48 14.36
N LEU A 231 -1.93 13.68 14.34
CA LEU A 231 -1.29 14.92 13.85
C LEU A 231 -1.61 15.19 12.39
N ILE A 232 -1.51 14.18 11.52
CA ILE A 232 -1.84 14.29 10.10
C ILE A 232 -3.34 14.58 9.93
N SER A 233 -4.21 13.92 10.69
CA SER A 233 -5.66 14.17 10.63
C SER A 233 -6.00 15.60 11.04
N ASP A 234 -5.34 16.11 12.08
CA ASP A 234 -5.52 17.49 12.55
C ASP A 234 -4.97 18.51 11.52
N ALA A 235 -3.82 18.21 10.92
CA ALA A 235 -3.26 19.01 9.84
C ALA A 235 -4.15 19.02 8.59
N ILE A 236 -4.74 17.88 8.22
CA ILE A 236 -5.71 17.78 7.12
C ILE A 236 -6.96 18.57 7.47
N ALA A 237 -7.51 18.41 8.67
CA ALA A 237 -8.69 19.14 9.12
C ALA A 237 -8.46 20.67 9.09
N SER A 238 -7.31 21.12 9.59
CA SER A 238 -6.90 22.53 9.54
C SER A 238 -6.77 23.03 8.10
N ARG A 239 -6.15 22.24 7.20
CA ARG A 239 -6.01 22.62 5.79
C ARG A 239 -7.35 22.67 5.06
N VAL A 240 -8.26 21.75 5.37
CA VAL A 240 -9.62 21.74 4.84
C VAL A 240 -10.40 22.96 5.35
N ASP A 241 -10.29 23.31 6.64
CA ASP A 241 -10.93 24.51 7.21
C ASP A 241 -10.38 25.80 6.59
N GLU A 242 -9.06 25.88 6.36
CA GLU A 242 -8.42 27.01 5.69
C GLU A 242 -8.90 27.16 4.23
N VAL A 243 -8.92 26.06 3.48
CA VAL A 243 -9.45 26.05 2.10
C VAL A 243 -10.93 26.41 2.08
N ALA A 244 -11.72 25.89 3.02
CA ALA A 244 -13.14 26.22 3.14
C ALA A 244 -13.34 27.72 3.41
N LYS A 245 -12.61 28.29 4.38
CA LYS A 245 -12.64 29.74 4.66
C LYS A 245 -12.19 30.58 3.46
N SER A 246 -11.16 30.15 2.75
CA SER A 246 -10.69 30.84 1.54
C SER A 246 -11.74 30.83 0.44
N ILE A 247 -12.41 29.69 0.21
CA ILE A 247 -13.49 29.58 -0.77
C ILE A 247 -14.69 30.43 -0.35
N THR A 248 -15.11 30.36 0.91
CA THR A 248 -16.23 31.16 1.42
C THR A 248 -15.93 32.65 1.30
N GLY A 249 -14.71 33.10 1.66
CA GLY A 249 -14.30 34.50 1.50
C GLY A 249 -14.27 34.95 0.04
N ALA A 250 -13.74 34.12 -0.87
CA ALA A 250 -13.72 34.43 -2.30
C ALA A 250 -15.14 34.48 -2.92
N LEU A 251 -16.06 33.64 -2.42
CA LEU A 251 -17.48 33.67 -2.82
C LEU A 251 -18.20 34.90 -2.27
N GLU A 252 -17.93 35.30 -1.03
CA GLU A 252 -18.51 36.49 -0.41
C GLU A 252 -18.02 37.77 -1.10
N GLU A 253 -16.72 37.85 -1.41
CA GLU A 253 -16.13 38.95 -2.18
C GLU A 253 -16.71 39.04 -3.60
N ARG A 254 -16.78 37.91 -4.31
CA ARG A 254 -17.41 37.88 -5.66
C ARG A 254 -18.90 38.18 -5.60
N GLY A 255 -19.60 37.71 -4.57
CA GLY A 255 -21.01 38.04 -4.32
C GLY A 255 -21.19 39.55 -4.16
N ALA A 256 -20.39 40.19 -3.30
CA ALA A 256 -20.40 41.63 -3.10
C ALA A 256 -20.09 42.40 -4.40
N HIS A 257 -19.09 41.94 -5.17
CA HIS A 257 -18.76 42.53 -6.48
C HIS A 257 -19.92 42.42 -7.48
N ILE A 258 -20.59 41.27 -7.55
CA ILE A 258 -21.75 41.06 -8.42
C ILE A 258 -22.90 41.96 -7.99
N THR A 259 -23.21 42.01 -6.69
CA THR A 259 -24.27 42.89 -6.15
C THR A 259 -23.96 44.35 -6.43
N SER A 260 -22.72 44.80 -6.25
CA SER A 260 -22.30 46.17 -6.57
C SER A 260 -22.39 46.46 -8.07
N ALA A 261 -21.93 45.54 -8.93
CA ALA A 261 -22.04 45.69 -10.38
C ALA A 261 -23.51 45.75 -10.85
N LEU A 262 -24.38 44.91 -10.28
CA LEU A 262 -25.82 44.93 -10.55
C LEU A 262 -26.49 46.20 -10.01
N SER A 263 -26.12 46.68 -8.83
CA SER A 263 -26.64 47.94 -8.28
C SER A 263 -26.24 49.12 -9.16
N ASN A 264 -24.97 49.20 -9.57
CA ASN A 264 -24.49 50.24 -10.48
C ASN A 264 -25.18 50.15 -11.85
N ALA A 265 -25.36 48.94 -12.39
CA ALA A 265 -26.10 48.75 -13.64
C ALA A 265 -27.57 49.16 -13.50
N GLY A 266 -28.19 48.84 -12.37
CA GLY A 266 -29.55 49.25 -12.01
C GLY A 266 -29.70 50.76 -11.88
N ASP A 267 -28.79 51.42 -11.17
CA ASP A 267 -28.78 52.88 -10.99
C ASP A 267 -28.57 53.61 -12.33
N ASN A 268 -27.64 53.13 -13.17
CA ASN A 268 -27.45 53.67 -14.51
C ASN A 268 -28.69 53.47 -15.39
N MET A 269 -29.40 52.35 -15.24
CA MET A 269 -30.65 52.09 -15.96
C MET A 269 -31.79 52.98 -15.47
N ILE A 270 -31.91 53.20 -14.16
CA ILE A 270 -32.88 54.12 -13.56
C ILE A 270 -32.61 55.55 -14.04
N LEU A 271 -31.35 55.98 -14.07
CA LEU A 271 -30.98 57.29 -14.61
C LEU A 271 -31.30 57.41 -16.10
N ALA A 272 -30.93 56.42 -16.92
CA ALA A 272 -31.20 56.44 -18.35
C ALA A 272 -32.71 56.40 -18.67
N LEU A 273 -33.50 55.62 -17.90
CA LEU A 273 -34.96 55.60 -18.02
C LEU A 273 -35.60 56.89 -17.50
N GLY A 274 -35.06 57.49 -16.44
CA GLY A 274 -35.51 58.77 -15.90
C GLY A 274 -35.27 59.92 -16.87
N GLU A 275 -34.07 60.00 -17.45
CA GLU A 275 -33.70 61.03 -18.44
C GLU A 275 -34.52 60.89 -19.72
N ARG A 276 -34.64 59.66 -20.25
CA ARG A 276 -35.40 59.39 -21.47
C ARG A 276 -36.91 59.49 -21.28
N GLY A 277 -37.39 59.15 -20.08
CA GLY A 277 -38.78 59.37 -19.65
C GLY A 277 -39.10 60.86 -19.49
N GLY A 278 -38.15 61.64 -18.97
CA GLY A 278 -38.22 63.11 -18.89
C GLY A 278 -38.27 63.75 -20.28
N ASP A 279 -37.33 63.43 -21.18
CA ASP A 279 -37.32 63.96 -22.55
C ASP A 279 -38.61 63.59 -23.32
N LEU A 280 -39.16 62.39 -23.10
CA LEU A 280 -40.46 62.01 -23.66
C LEU A 280 -41.62 62.82 -23.08
N LEU A 281 -41.62 63.06 -21.77
CA LEU A 281 -42.64 63.86 -21.11
C LEU A 281 -42.60 65.31 -21.63
N ASP A 282 -41.40 65.90 -21.70
CA ASP A 282 -41.19 67.26 -22.20
C ASP A 282 -41.63 67.40 -23.66
N ARG A 283 -41.26 66.44 -24.53
CA ARG A 283 -41.72 66.42 -25.94
C ARG A 283 -43.23 66.25 -26.07
N LEU A 284 -43.85 65.43 -25.22
CA LEU A 284 -45.30 65.25 -25.21
C LEU A 284 -46.01 66.52 -24.71
N GLU A 285 -45.48 67.17 -23.67
CA GLU A 285 -46.02 68.42 -23.14
C GLU A 285 -45.86 69.56 -24.14
N GLU A 286 -44.71 69.66 -24.82
CA GLU A 286 -44.46 70.63 -25.88
C GLU A 286 -45.41 70.42 -27.06
N ALA A 287 -45.52 69.19 -27.58
CA ALA A 287 -46.45 68.86 -28.65
C ALA A 287 -47.92 69.09 -28.26
N SER A 288 -48.29 68.80 -27.01
CA SER A 288 -49.64 69.03 -26.48
C SER A 288 -49.96 70.52 -26.38
N ASN A 289 -49.01 71.32 -25.89
CA ASN A 289 -49.15 72.77 -25.82
C ASN A 289 -49.21 73.41 -27.21
N GLU A 290 -48.38 72.94 -28.15
CA GLU A 290 -48.41 73.40 -29.55
C GLU A 290 -49.74 73.05 -30.23
N THR A 291 -50.23 71.83 -30.03
CA THR A 291 -51.55 71.40 -30.53
C THR A 291 -52.67 72.24 -29.93
N THR A 292 -52.62 72.50 -28.61
CA THR A 292 -53.63 73.34 -27.93
C THR A 292 -53.61 74.77 -28.47
N ARG A 293 -52.43 75.36 -28.70
CA ARG A 293 -52.30 76.68 -29.33
C ARG A 293 -52.83 76.71 -30.76
N ALA A 294 -52.50 75.69 -31.57
CA ALA A 294 -52.99 75.59 -32.94
C ALA A 294 -54.51 75.46 -33.00
N VAL A 295 -55.12 74.71 -32.08
CA VAL A 295 -56.57 74.56 -31.96
C VAL A 295 -57.23 75.87 -31.51
N LEU A 296 -56.64 76.59 -30.54
CA LEU A 296 -57.15 77.89 -30.10
C LEU A 296 -57.09 78.94 -31.22
N ASP A 297 -55.98 79.05 -31.95
CA ASP A 297 -55.84 79.96 -33.11
C ASP A 297 -56.85 79.60 -34.22
N ALA A 298 -57.00 78.31 -34.53
CA ALA A 298 -57.99 77.84 -35.49
C ALA A 298 -59.43 78.19 -35.06
N SER A 299 -59.75 78.03 -33.76
CA SER A 299 -61.04 78.39 -33.19
C SER A 299 -61.28 79.89 -33.25
N GLU A 300 -60.30 80.73 -32.93
CA GLU A 300 -60.39 82.19 -32.98
C GLU A 300 -60.59 82.69 -34.41
N ARG A 301 -59.88 82.12 -35.38
CA ARG A 301 -60.07 82.39 -36.81
C ARG A 301 -61.47 81.98 -37.29
N LEU A 302 -61.96 80.82 -36.86
CA LEU A 302 -63.31 80.36 -37.16
C LEU A 302 -64.37 81.30 -36.59
N THR A 303 -64.24 81.67 -35.31
CA THR A 303 -65.15 82.62 -34.66
C THR A 303 -65.13 83.97 -35.36
N THR A 304 -63.96 84.47 -35.74
CA THR A 304 -63.82 85.75 -36.47
C THR A 304 -64.47 85.66 -37.86
N SER A 305 -64.23 84.58 -38.59
CA SER A 305 -64.83 84.36 -39.91
C SER A 305 -66.35 84.21 -39.84
N LEU A 306 -66.87 83.51 -38.81
CA LEU A 306 -68.30 83.38 -38.58
C LEU A 306 -68.92 84.74 -38.21
N ASN A 307 -68.33 85.49 -37.29
CA ASN A 307 -68.82 86.83 -36.94
C ASN A 307 -68.81 87.79 -38.14
N PHE A 308 -67.76 87.74 -38.97
CA PHE A 308 -67.72 88.56 -40.19
C PHE A 308 -68.82 88.16 -41.18
N LYS A 309 -69.03 86.85 -41.40
CA LYS A 309 -70.08 86.37 -42.31
C LYS A 309 -71.48 86.68 -41.76
N THR A 310 -71.72 86.49 -40.47
CA THR A 310 -72.98 86.81 -39.80
C THR A 310 -73.24 88.32 -39.81
N GLY A 311 -72.22 89.15 -39.59
CA GLY A 311 -72.32 90.61 -39.69
C GLY A 311 -72.68 91.06 -41.12
N HIS A 312 -71.93 90.61 -42.13
CA HIS A 312 -72.23 90.97 -43.52
C HIS A 312 -73.62 90.48 -43.98
N VAL A 313 -74.05 89.30 -43.51
CA VAL A 313 -75.39 88.80 -43.80
C VAL A 313 -76.46 89.65 -43.09
N HIS A 314 -76.23 90.04 -41.84
CA HIS A 314 -77.13 90.93 -41.11
C HIS A 314 -77.25 92.29 -41.81
N ASP A 315 -76.14 92.89 -42.22
CA ASP A 315 -76.13 94.17 -42.92
C ASP A 315 -76.86 94.08 -44.27
N GLU A 316 -76.62 93.04 -45.08
CA GLU A 316 -77.37 92.80 -46.34
C GLU A 316 -78.88 92.62 -46.09
N PHE A 317 -79.27 91.97 -44.99
CA PHE A 317 -80.68 91.83 -44.63
C PHE A 317 -81.31 93.16 -44.19
N VAL A 318 -80.59 93.99 -43.45
CA VAL A 318 -81.06 95.35 -43.08
C VAL A 318 -81.19 96.22 -44.33
N ASP A 319 -80.19 96.22 -45.19
CA ASP A 319 -80.20 96.98 -46.46
C ASP A 319 -81.35 96.54 -47.37
N LEU A 320 -81.60 95.22 -47.47
CA LEU A 320 -82.73 94.68 -48.22
C LEU A 320 -84.07 95.09 -47.57
N ALA A 321 -84.18 95.03 -46.25
CA ALA A 321 -85.39 95.42 -45.54
C ALA A 321 -85.70 96.92 -45.75
N ASP A 322 -84.69 97.78 -45.70
CA ASP A 322 -84.84 99.22 -45.94
C ASP A 322 -85.24 99.52 -47.38
N ARG A 323 -84.62 98.86 -48.37
CA ARG A 323 -85.02 99.00 -49.80
C ARG A 323 -86.44 98.52 -50.05
N VAL A 324 -86.85 97.41 -49.43
CA VAL A 324 -88.22 96.91 -49.53
C VAL A 324 -89.20 97.88 -48.84
N HIS A 325 -88.84 98.43 -47.69
CA HIS A 325 -89.66 99.42 -46.98
C HIS A 325 -89.82 100.71 -47.80
N GLU A 326 -88.75 101.21 -48.40
CA GLU A 326 -88.77 102.40 -49.26
C GLU A 326 -89.58 102.16 -50.54
N MET A 327 -89.37 101.02 -51.23
CA MET A 327 -90.19 100.66 -52.40
C MET A 327 -91.68 100.50 -52.05
N LEU A 328 -92.00 99.92 -50.88
CA LEU A 328 -93.38 99.79 -50.42
C LEU A 328 -94.00 101.15 -50.09
N ASN A 329 -93.27 102.05 -49.42
CA ASN A 329 -93.75 103.40 -49.14
C ASN A 329 -93.96 104.20 -50.42
N GLU A 330 -93.02 104.18 -51.37
CA GLU A 330 -93.22 104.83 -52.68
C GLU A 330 -94.42 104.25 -53.44
N ARG A 331 -94.63 102.94 -53.37
CA ARG A 331 -95.77 102.26 -53.99
C ARG A 331 -97.08 102.69 -53.33
N ILE A 332 -97.11 102.78 -52.00
CA ILE A 332 -98.26 103.24 -51.23
C ILE A 332 -98.56 104.71 -51.53
N ASP A 333 -97.57 105.59 -51.57
CA ASP A 333 -97.74 107.00 -51.89
C ASP A 333 -98.24 107.20 -53.33
N ARG A 334 -97.69 106.44 -54.28
CA ARG A 334 -98.14 106.48 -55.69
C ARG A 334 -99.58 105.98 -55.84
N ILE A 335 -99.94 104.88 -55.18
CA ILE A 335 -101.31 104.36 -55.17
C ILE A 335 -102.26 105.37 -54.51
N THR A 336 -101.85 105.96 -53.39
CA THR A 336 -102.65 106.96 -52.67
C THR A 336 -102.87 108.20 -53.54
N GLY A 337 -101.80 108.69 -54.20
CA GLY A 337 -101.89 109.82 -55.13
C GLY A 337 -102.76 109.54 -56.36
N GLU A 338 -102.63 108.35 -56.98
CA GLU A 338 -103.52 107.95 -58.08
C GLU A 338 -104.98 107.83 -57.63
N PHE A 339 -105.21 107.32 -56.42
CA PHE A 339 -106.55 107.18 -55.86
C PHE A 339 -107.17 108.53 -55.51
N GLU A 340 -106.39 109.45 -54.94
CA GLU A 340 -106.82 110.81 -54.60
C GLU A 340 -107.09 111.62 -55.87
N GLN A 341 -106.23 111.52 -56.89
CA GLN A 341 -106.45 112.16 -58.19
C GLN A 341 -107.69 111.61 -58.91
N ARG A 342 -107.90 110.28 -58.91
CA ARG A 342 -109.11 109.68 -59.48
C ARG A 342 -110.36 110.05 -58.69
N SER A 343 -110.30 110.09 -57.37
CA SER A 343 -111.42 110.52 -56.53
C SER A 343 -111.76 111.98 -56.75
N ALA A 344 -110.76 112.87 -56.83
CA ALA A 344 -110.95 114.27 -57.16
C ALA A 344 -111.57 114.45 -58.56
N ALA A 345 -111.07 113.75 -59.58
CA ALA A 345 -111.65 113.79 -60.93
C ALA A 345 -113.09 113.26 -60.98
N ILE A 346 -113.43 112.25 -60.15
CA ILE A 346 -114.81 111.76 -60.02
C ILE A 346 -115.69 112.79 -59.30
N VAL A 347 -115.20 113.43 -58.24
CA VAL A 347 -115.95 114.45 -57.48
C VAL A 347 -116.17 115.71 -58.31
N ASP A 348 -115.14 116.17 -59.02
CA ASP A 348 -115.22 117.31 -59.94
C ASP A 348 -116.15 116.96 -61.12
N GLY A 349 -116.04 115.77 -61.69
CA GLY A 349 -116.95 115.29 -62.75
C GLY A 349 -118.40 115.14 -62.27
N ILE A 350 -118.63 114.74 -61.02
CA ILE A 350 -119.97 114.71 -60.42
C ILE A 350 -120.47 116.14 -60.16
N SER A 351 -119.63 117.05 -59.66
CA SER A 351 -120.01 118.46 -59.44
C SER A 351 -120.34 119.16 -60.75
N GLU A 352 -119.49 119.03 -61.76
CA GLU A 352 -119.71 119.57 -63.10
C GLU A 352 -120.94 118.95 -63.77
N ARG A 353 -121.14 117.63 -63.63
CA ARG A 353 -122.35 116.98 -64.13
C ARG A 353 -123.60 117.43 -63.38
N THR A 354 -123.52 117.66 -62.07
CA THR A 354 -124.65 118.11 -61.25
C THR A 354 -124.99 119.57 -61.56
N GLU A 355 -124.00 120.42 -61.78
CA GLU A 355 -124.15 121.82 -62.19
C GLU A 355 -124.68 121.92 -63.64
N GLN A 356 -124.15 121.14 -64.58
CA GLN A 356 -124.69 121.02 -65.93
C GLN A 356 -126.13 120.51 -65.94
N VAL A 357 -126.46 119.53 -65.09
CA VAL A 357 -127.85 119.04 -64.95
C VAL A 357 -128.72 120.11 -64.31
N HIS A 358 -128.25 120.83 -63.29
CA HIS A 358 -129.01 121.89 -62.63
C HIS A 358 -129.31 123.06 -63.60
N ASP A 359 -128.31 123.51 -64.35
CA ASP A 359 -128.43 124.58 -65.35
C ASP A 359 -129.23 124.14 -66.57
N SER A 360 -129.07 122.90 -67.03
CA SER A 360 -129.90 122.32 -68.10
C SER A 360 -131.35 122.15 -67.64
N LEU A 361 -131.60 121.75 -66.39
CA LEU A 361 -132.95 121.60 -65.84
C LEU A 361 -133.61 122.97 -65.67
N LYS A 362 -132.88 123.97 -65.17
CA LYS A 362 -133.37 125.34 -64.99
C LYS A 362 -133.67 126.02 -66.33
N ASN A 363 -132.73 125.96 -67.29
CA ASN A 363 -132.93 126.51 -68.64
C ASN A 363 -133.99 125.74 -69.44
N SER A 364 -134.07 124.42 -69.28
CA SER A 364 -135.14 123.60 -69.87
C SER A 364 -136.48 123.88 -69.21
N SER A 365 -136.54 124.18 -67.91
CA SER A 365 -137.81 124.50 -67.24
C SER A 365 -138.35 125.88 -67.64
N ASP A 366 -137.49 126.89 -67.79
CA ASP A 366 -137.87 128.23 -68.26
C ASP A 366 -138.12 128.25 -69.79
N SER A 367 -137.44 127.38 -70.56
CA SER A 367 -137.65 127.25 -72.01
C SER A 367 -138.81 126.31 -72.35
N LEU A 368 -139.13 125.27 -71.57
CA LEU A 368 -140.28 124.38 -71.81
C LEU A 368 -141.61 125.10 -71.61
N LEU A 369 -141.71 126.09 -70.72
CA LEU A 369 -142.91 126.92 -70.59
C LEU A 369 -143.15 127.80 -71.83
N LEU A 370 -142.10 128.23 -72.54
CA LEU A 370 -142.18 129.09 -73.73
C LEU A 370 -142.20 128.28 -75.05
N GLU A 371 -141.54 127.11 -75.06
CA GLU A 371 -141.41 126.20 -76.19
C GLU A 371 -142.64 125.29 -76.32
N LEU A 372 -143.32 124.88 -75.24
CA LEU A 372 -144.59 124.11 -75.36
C LEU A 372 -145.69 124.89 -76.09
N GLU A 373 -145.69 126.21 -75.99
CA GLU A 373 -146.68 127.07 -76.66
C GLU A 373 -146.40 127.26 -78.16
N LEU A 374 -145.12 127.26 -78.56
CA LEU A 374 -144.70 127.46 -79.95
C LEU A 374 -144.43 126.15 -80.71
N ARG A 375 -143.99 125.09 -80.02
CA ARG A 375 -143.61 123.78 -80.57
C ARG A 375 -144.78 122.79 -80.66
N SER A 376 -145.92 123.06 -80.01
CA SER A 376 -147.20 122.40 -80.32
C SER A 376 -147.67 122.66 -81.75
N ASN A 377 -147.21 123.75 -82.38
CA ASN A 377 -147.56 124.10 -83.76
C ASN A 377 -146.50 123.63 -84.80
N ASP A 378 -145.26 123.31 -84.39
CA ASP A 378 -144.16 122.86 -85.28
C ASP A 378 -143.94 121.32 -85.24
N ILE A 379 -144.25 120.65 -84.12
CA ILE A 379 -144.10 119.19 -83.97
C ILE A 379 -145.00 118.38 -84.92
N SER A 380 -146.19 118.89 -85.29
CA SER A 380 -147.04 118.23 -86.28
C SER A 380 -146.40 118.11 -87.67
N ALA A 381 -145.46 119.00 -88.02
CA ALA A 381 -144.80 119.01 -89.32
C ALA A 381 -143.47 118.24 -89.35
N LYS A 382 -142.79 118.08 -88.20
CA LYS A 382 -141.50 117.35 -88.10
C LYS A 382 -141.64 115.85 -87.79
N ILE A 383 -142.81 115.40 -87.34
CA ILE A 383 -143.13 113.97 -87.18
C ILE A 383 -143.14 113.23 -88.52
N ASP A 384 -143.48 113.91 -89.62
CA ASP A 384 -143.45 113.34 -90.98
C ASP A 384 -142.03 113.12 -91.53
N ASP A 385 -141.07 113.99 -91.17
CA ASP A 385 -139.68 113.92 -91.66
C ASP A 385 -138.77 112.99 -90.82
N ALA A 386 -139.04 112.89 -89.52
CA ALA A 386 -138.28 112.03 -88.60
C ALA A 386 -138.53 110.53 -88.81
N GLY A 387 -139.71 110.14 -89.31
CA GLY A 387 -140.05 108.75 -89.64
C GLY A 387 -139.15 108.13 -90.70
N ASN A 388 -138.69 108.93 -91.66
CA ASN A 388 -137.83 108.44 -92.77
C ASN A 388 -136.33 108.37 -92.41
N ARG A 389 -135.85 109.06 -91.38
CA ARG A 389 -134.42 109.08 -91.00
C ARG A 389 -134.06 108.08 -89.90
N LEU A 390 -135.00 107.72 -89.05
CA LEU A 390 -134.81 106.76 -87.95
C LEU A 390 -134.58 105.31 -88.46
N ALA A 391 -135.19 104.95 -89.59
CA ALA A 391 -135.03 103.64 -90.22
C ALA A 391 -133.59 103.34 -90.67
N GLY A 392 -132.82 104.36 -91.07
CA GLY A 392 -131.44 104.18 -91.55
C GLY A 392 -130.37 104.07 -90.46
N GLN A 393 -130.60 104.68 -89.29
CA GLN A 393 -129.55 104.86 -88.28
C GLN A 393 -129.46 103.69 -87.28
N ILE A 394 -130.54 102.93 -87.14
CA ILE A 394 -130.61 101.71 -86.30
C ILE A 394 -129.81 100.56 -86.95
N MET A 395 -129.71 100.53 -88.27
CA MET A 395 -129.00 99.47 -89.00
C MET A 395 -127.48 99.58 -88.88
N THR A 396 -126.93 100.78 -88.70
CA THR A 396 -125.48 101.03 -88.65
C THR A 396 -124.87 100.97 -87.24
N SER A 397 -125.69 101.07 -86.19
CA SER A 397 -125.20 101.03 -84.79
C SER A 397 -125.08 99.60 -84.23
N GLY A 398 -125.79 98.63 -84.82
CA GLY A 398 -125.66 97.21 -84.46
C GLY A 398 -124.31 96.61 -84.85
N ASP A 399 -123.77 97.00 -86.00
CA ASP A 399 -122.52 96.43 -86.53
C ASP A 399 -121.27 96.90 -85.77
N LYS A 400 -121.25 98.12 -85.24
CA LYS A 400 -120.07 98.69 -84.53
C LYS A 400 -119.92 98.23 -83.08
N ALA A 401 -120.99 97.80 -82.44
CA ALA A 401 -120.95 97.32 -81.05
C ALA A 401 -120.34 95.91 -80.95
N SER A 402 -120.51 95.08 -81.98
CA SER A 402 -119.95 93.72 -82.03
C SER A 402 -118.42 93.72 -82.20
N GLU A 403 -117.87 94.71 -82.91
CA GLU A 403 -116.44 94.79 -83.26
C GLU A 403 -115.55 95.24 -82.08
N ALA A 404 -116.09 96.06 -81.16
CA ALA A 404 -115.35 96.56 -80.00
C ALA A 404 -115.18 95.52 -78.87
N LEU A 405 -116.12 94.57 -78.75
CA LEU A 405 -116.08 93.54 -77.71
C LEU A 405 -114.99 92.48 -78.00
N ASP A 406 -114.83 92.09 -79.27
CA ASP A 406 -113.82 91.12 -79.70
C ASP A 406 -112.37 91.59 -79.52
N ALA A 407 -112.12 92.90 -79.62
CA ALA A 407 -110.76 93.46 -79.45
C ALA A 407 -110.26 93.41 -77.99
N THR A 408 -111.15 93.58 -77.01
CA THR A 408 -110.76 93.64 -75.59
C THR A 408 -110.44 92.27 -75.00
N VAL A 409 -111.19 91.23 -75.40
CA VAL A 409 -110.95 89.84 -74.97
C VAL A 409 -109.61 89.31 -75.50
N ASN A 410 -109.27 89.61 -76.75
CA ASN A 410 -108.00 89.19 -77.35
C ASN A 410 -106.77 89.86 -76.71
N THR A 411 -106.90 91.10 -76.23
CA THR A 411 -105.79 91.85 -75.60
C THR A 411 -105.48 91.35 -74.18
N LEU A 412 -106.50 90.91 -73.44
CA LEU A 412 -106.33 90.37 -72.08
C LEU A 412 -105.68 88.98 -72.09
N VAL A 413 -106.05 88.12 -73.05
CA VAL A 413 -105.45 86.79 -73.23
C VAL A 413 -103.96 86.90 -73.60
N ALA A 414 -103.58 87.83 -74.46
CA ALA A 414 -102.18 88.06 -74.84
C ALA A 414 -101.28 88.47 -73.64
N LYS A 415 -101.81 89.29 -72.72
CA LYS A 415 -101.05 89.78 -71.56
C LYS A 415 -100.79 88.68 -70.50
N VAL A 416 -101.75 87.79 -70.29
CA VAL A 416 -101.62 86.67 -69.33
C VAL A 416 -100.66 85.58 -69.85
N VAL A 417 -100.67 85.31 -71.15
CA VAL A 417 -99.73 84.36 -71.78
C VAL A 417 -98.29 84.87 -71.67
N SER A 418 -98.04 86.14 -72.02
CA SER A 418 -96.71 86.74 -71.97
C SER A 418 -96.10 86.77 -70.56
N GLN A 419 -96.93 87.01 -69.53
CA GLN A 419 -96.47 87.08 -68.14
C GLN A 419 -96.17 85.69 -67.54
N THR A 420 -96.80 84.64 -68.06
CA THR A 420 -96.54 83.25 -67.66
C THR A 420 -95.25 82.71 -68.31
N GLU A 421 -94.97 83.13 -69.54
CA GLU A 421 -93.76 82.74 -70.30
C GLU A 421 -92.49 83.37 -69.68
N THR A 422 -92.54 84.65 -69.31
CA THR A 422 -91.41 85.32 -68.64
C THR A 422 -91.09 84.77 -67.25
N ALA A 423 -92.11 84.33 -66.49
CA ALA A 423 -91.91 83.66 -65.21
C ALA A 423 -91.28 82.27 -65.37
N HIS A 424 -91.66 81.53 -66.42
CA HIS A 424 -91.08 80.23 -66.74
C HIS A 424 -89.61 80.35 -67.16
N ASP A 425 -89.27 81.34 -67.98
CA ASP A 425 -87.89 81.59 -68.42
C ASP A 425 -86.98 81.98 -67.25
N SER A 426 -87.45 82.82 -66.32
CA SER A 426 -86.66 83.21 -65.14
C SER A 426 -86.41 82.03 -64.18
N LEU A 427 -87.40 81.14 -64.01
CA LEU A 427 -87.26 79.96 -63.15
C LEU A 427 -86.33 78.91 -63.80
N SER A 428 -86.41 78.77 -65.13
CA SER A 428 -85.50 77.90 -65.91
C SER A 428 -84.04 78.38 -65.80
N LEU A 429 -83.81 79.69 -65.86
CA LEU A 429 -82.48 80.30 -65.70
C LEU A 429 -81.90 80.08 -64.30
N GLN A 430 -82.72 80.22 -63.25
CA GLN A 430 -82.29 79.95 -61.88
C GLN A 430 -82.01 78.45 -61.63
N MET A 431 -82.83 77.56 -62.20
CA MET A 431 -82.61 76.12 -62.09
C MET A 431 -81.32 75.69 -62.81
N SER A 432 -81.01 76.27 -63.96
CA SER A 432 -79.75 76.02 -64.68
C SER A 432 -78.52 76.52 -63.93
N ALA A 433 -78.60 77.70 -63.30
CA ALA A 433 -77.50 78.24 -62.50
C ALA A 433 -77.24 77.42 -61.23
N PHE A 434 -78.31 76.88 -60.63
CA PHE A 434 -78.20 75.97 -59.49
C PHE A 434 -77.61 74.61 -59.89
N ASP A 435 -78.03 74.04 -61.02
CA ASP A 435 -77.48 72.78 -61.54
C ASP A 435 -75.98 72.92 -61.87
N GLU A 436 -75.57 74.08 -62.39
CA GLU A 436 -74.16 74.39 -62.66
C GLU A 436 -73.32 74.58 -61.37
N LEU A 437 -73.87 75.21 -60.32
CA LEU A 437 -73.22 75.31 -59.02
C LEU A 437 -73.01 73.94 -58.37
N VAL A 438 -74.05 73.10 -58.35
CA VAL A 438 -74.02 71.75 -57.77
C VAL A 438 -73.07 70.85 -58.54
N ARG A 439 -73.07 70.95 -59.88
CA ARG A 439 -72.14 70.19 -60.72
C ARG A 439 -70.71 70.64 -60.50
N ASN A 440 -70.41 71.94 -60.45
CA ASN A 440 -69.04 72.42 -60.26
C ASN A 440 -68.51 72.12 -58.84
N GLN A 441 -69.27 72.42 -57.78
CA GLN A 441 -68.84 72.13 -56.41
C GLN A 441 -68.80 70.62 -56.09
N GLY A 442 -69.73 69.84 -56.65
CA GLY A 442 -69.73 68.39 -56.51
C GLY A 442 -68.54 67.73 -57.20
N THR A 443 -68.16 68.22 -58.39
CA THR A 443 -66.99 67.69 -59.11
C THR A 443 -65.68 68.07 -58.42
N GLU A 444 -65.57 69.29 -57.90
CA GLU A 444 -64.37 69.76 -57.17
C GLU A 444 -64.17 69.00 -55.84
N LEU A 445 -65.25 68.70 -55.11
CA LEU A 445 -65.20 67.90 -53.89
C LEU A 445 -64.77 66.45 -54.16
N VAL A 446 -65.30 65.83 -55.22
CA VAL A 446 -64.95 64.47 -55.64
C VAL A 446 -63.48 64.41 -56.10
N GLU A 447 -63.00 65.40 -56.84
CA GLU A 447 -61.59 65.48 -57.23
C GLU A 447 -60.66 65.66 -56.03
N LYS A 448 -61.02 66.52 -55.07
CA LYS A 448 -60.20 66.75 -53.87
C LYS A 448 -60.13 65.50 -53.00
N PHE A 449 -61.26 64.81 -52.82
CA PHE A 449 -61.32 63.54 -52.08
C PHE A 449 -60.55 62.41 -52.79
N ALA A 450 -60.66 62.30 -54.12
CA ALA A 450 -59.90 61.32 -54.89
C ALA A 450 -58.39 61.58 -54.83
N ARG A 451 -57.98 62.86 -54.86
CA ARG A 451 -56.57 63.27 -54.76
C ARG A 451 -56.00 62.97 -53.37
N ASP A 452 -56.69 63.36 -52.30
CA ASP A 452 -56.25 63.12 -50.92
C ASP A 452 -56.20 61.60 -50.61
N SER A 453 -57.21 60.83 -51.03
CA SER A 453 -57.23 59.38 -50.86
C SER A 453 -56.14 58.67 -51.70
N GLY A 454 -55.83 59.19 -52.89
CA GLY A 454 -54.71 58.72 -53.71
C GLY A 454 -53.35 58.99 -53.07
N THR A 455 -53.15 60.16 -52.46
CA THR A 455 -51.90 60.45 -51.72
C THR A 455 -51.73 59.58 -50.49
N LEU A 456 -52.82 59.30 -49.76
CA LEU A 456 -52.80 58.38 -48.61
C LEU A 456 -52.49 56.95 -49.04
N GLY A 457 -53.11 56.46 -50.12
CA GLY A 457 -52.82 55.14 -50.68
C GLY A 457 -51.36 54.99 -51.15
N ALA A 458 -50.81 56.03 -51.78
CA ALA A 458 -49.40 56.07 -52.17
C ALA A 458 -48.46 56.07 -50.95
N LEU A 459 -48.81 56.82 -49.89
CA LEU A 459 -48.03 56.87 -48.65
C LEU A 459 -48.01 55.52 -47.92
N ILE A 460 -49.16 54.87 -47.81
CA ILE A 460 -49.30 53.53 -47.20
C ILE A 460 -48.50 52.50 -48.01
N THR A 461 -48.63 52.51 -49.35
CA THR A 461 -47.89 51.59 -50.22
C THR A 461 -46.37 51.80 -50.09
N ARG A 462 -45.92 53.05 -49.99
CA ARG A 462 -44.52 53.40 -49.78
C ARG A 462 -44.01 52.88 -48.43
N HIS A 463 -44.75 53.09 -47.34
CA HIS A 463 -44.34 52.60 -46.01
C HIS A 463 -44.34 51.08 -45.91
N ILE A 464 -45.29 50.38 -46.55
CA ILE A 464 -45.29 48.92 -46.62
C ILE A 464 -44.08 48.40 -47.39
N SER A 465 -43.71 49.07 -48.49
CA SER A 465 -42.52 48.69 -49.27
C SER A 465 -41.21 48.99 -48.52
N GLU A 466 -41.10 50.12 -47.82
CA GLU A 466 -39.96 50.42 -46.95
C GLU A 466 -39.85 49.43 -45.79
N PHE A 467 -40.98 49.05 -45.18
CA PHE A 467 -41.02 48.06 -44.12
C PHE A 467 -40.61 46.66 -44.63
N ASP A 468 -41.16 46.20 -45.76
CA ASP A 468 -40.76 44.91 -46.39
C ASP A 468 -39.26 44.90 -46.73
N ARG A 469 -38.74 46.00 -47.28
CA ARG A 469 -37.32 46.14 -47.57
C ARG A 469 -36.46 46.11 -46.30
N THR A 470 -36.90 46.79 -45.24
CA THR A 470 -36.20 46.80 -43.94
C THR A 470 -36.20 45.40 -43.34
N VAL A 471 -37.34 44.70 -43.33
CA VAL A 471 -37.46 43.34 -42.82
C VAL A 471 -36.63 42.34 -43.64
N LYS A 472 -36.66 42.41 -44.97
CA LYS A 472 -35.83 41.53 -45.81
C LYS A 472 -34.33 41.78 -45.63
N THR A 473 -33.92 43.05 -45.53
CA THR A 473 -32.49 43.40 -45.43
C THR A 473 -31.95 43.09 -44.04
N PHE A 474 -32.57 43.62 -42.98
CA PHE A 474 -32.10 43.41 -41.60
C PHE A 474 -32.40 41.99 -41.11
N GLY A 475 -33.55 41.41 -41.47
CA GLY A 475 -33.85 40.01 -41.18
C GLY A 475 -32.88 39.05 -41.88
N GLY A 476 -32.53 39.34 -43.14
CA GLY A 476 -31.50 38.61 -43.88
C GLY A 476 -30.13 38.71 -43.21
N GLU A 477 -29.65 39.92 -42.88
CA GLU A 477 -28.36 40.12 -42.20
C GLU A 477 -28.30 39.44 -40.82
N ILE A 478 -29.39 39.43 -40.06
CA ILE A 478 -29.44 38.77 -38.74
C ILE A 478 -29.32 37.25 -38.92
N VAL A 479 -30.04 36.66 -39.88
CA VAL A 479 -29.96 35.22 -40.16
C VAL A 479 -28.57 34.85 -40.69
N GLU A 480 -27.99 35.65 -41.58
CA GLU A 480 -26.64 35.44 -42.12
C GLU A 480 -25.59 35.50 -41.00
N ARG A 481 -25.64 36.54 -40.15
CA ARG A 481 -24.71 36.70 -39.02
C ARG A 481 -24.88 35.61 -37.98
N MET A 482 -26.10 35.19 -37.66
CA MET A 482 -26.31 34.06 -36.75
C MET A 482 -25.86 32.74 -37.35
N GLY A 483 -26.07 32.53 -38.65
CA GLY A 483 -25.57 31.37 -39.39
C GLY A 483 -24.05 31.29 -39.33
N GLN A 484 -23.36 32.38 -39.70
CA GLN A 484 -21.89 32.48 -39.60
C GLN A 484 -21.40 32.28 -38.16
N ARG A 485 -21.99 32.97 -37.18
CA ARG A 485 -21.59 32.83 -35.77
C ARG A 485 -21.75 31.41 -35.27
N THR A 486 -22.81 30.71 -35.66
CA THR A 486 -23.06 29.32 -35.28
C THR A 486 -22.05 28.38 -35.96
N GLN A 487 -21.72 28.64 -37.22
CA GLN A 487 -20.69 27.92 -37.97
C GLN A 487 -19.31 28.09 -37.32
N ASP A 488 -18.92 29.32 -36.99
CA ASP A 488 -17.66 29.65 -36.32
C ASP A 488 -17.57 28.96 -34.96
N ILE A 489 -18.66 28.98 -34.19
CA ILE A 489 -18.73 28.28 -32.90
C ILE A 489 -18.55 26.78 -33.10
N ALA A 490 -19.22 26.17 -34.09
CA ALA A 490 -19.10 24.74 -34.37
C ALA A 490 -17.67 24.36 -34.80
N GLU A 491 -17.02 25.18 -35.63
CA GLU A 491 -15.65 24.97 -36.10
C GLU A 491 -14.63 25.16 -34.97
N THR A 492 -14.84 26.15 -34.10
CA THR A 492 -14.00 26.38 -32.92
C THR A 492 -14.14 25.24 -31.91
N LEU A 493 -15.37 24.78 -31.64
CA LEU A 493 -15.63 23.62 -30.78
C LEU A 493 -14.99 22.36 -31.34
N LYS A 494 -15.14 22.10 -32.65
CA LYS A 494 -14.50 20.96 -33.31
C LYS A 494 -12.98 21.01 -33.15
N THR A 495 -12.37 22.16 -33.41
CA THR A 495 -10.93 22.37 -33.24
C THR A 495 -10.48 22.16 -31.79
N TYR A 496 -11.29 22.58 -30.82
CA TYR A 496 -11.01 22.37 -29.40
C TYR A 496 -11.08 20.89 -29.02
N VAL A 497 -12.10 20.18 -29.51
CA VAL A 497 -12.27 18.74 -29.27
C VAL A 497 -11.14 17.94 -29.92
N ASP A 498 -10.77 18.25 -31.16
CA ASP A 498 -9.67 17.57 -31.86
C ASP A 498 -8.32 17.82 -31.15
N ASN A 499 -8.05 19.05 -30.70
CA ASN A 499 -6.85 19.36 -29.91
C ASN A 499 -6.85 18.67 -28.55
N PHE A 500 -8.01 18.61 -27.89
CA PHE A 500 -8.16 17.91 -26.62
C PHE A 500 -7.91 16.41 -26.80
N ASP A 501 -8.51 15.78 -27.81
CA ASP A 501 -8.34 14.36 -28.13
C ASP A 501 -6.88 14.04 -28.47
N THR A 502 -6.23 14.88 -29.27
CA THR A 502 -4.80 14.73 -29.60
C THR A 502 -3.91 14.83 -28.36
N ARG A 503 -4.14 15.83 -27.49
CA ARG A 503 -3.38 15.99 -26.24
C ARG A 503 -3.67 14.87 -25.26
N PHE A 504 -4.91 14.43 -25.15
CA PHE A 504 -5.31 13.34 -24.26
C PHE A 504 -4.69 12.02 -24.70
N THR A 505 -4.73 11.71 -25.99
CA THR A 505 -4.09 10.52 -26.56
C THR A 505 -2.57 10.57 -26.40
N SER A 506 -1.94 11.72 -26.67
CA SER A 506 -0.50 11.91 -26.49
C SER A 506 -0.07 11.76 -25.03
N ASN A 507 -0.75 12.44 -24.11
CA ASN A 507 -0.45 12.35 -22.68
C ASN A 507 -0.77 10.96 -22.12
N GLY A 508 -1.86 10.33 -22.55
CA GLY A 508 -2.20 8.95 -22.19
C GLY A 508 -1.14 7.95 -22.66
N GLY A 509 -0.65 8.11 -23.89
CA GLY A 509 0.47 7.35 -24.42
C GLY A 509 1.76 7.56 -23.62
N ALA A 510 2.09 8.81 -23.27
CA ALA A 510 3.26 9.14 -22.46
C ALA A 510 3.18 8.55 -21.04
N ILE A 511 2.02 8.64 -20.38
CA ILE A 511 1.78 8.03 -19.07
C ILE A 511 1.96 6.52 -19.15
N THR A 512 1.38 5.88 -20.17
CA THR A 512 1.51 4.43 -20.39
C THR A 512 2.98 4.04 -20.58
N ALA A 513 3.73 4.76 -21.42
CA ALA A 513 5.14 4.50 -21.65
C ALA A 513 5.99 4.66 -20.37
N VAL A 514 5.71 5.68 -19.55
CA VAL A 514 6.42 5.90 -18.28
C VAL A 514 6.08 4.80 -17.26
N LEU A 515 4.82 4.38 -17.19
CA LEU A 515 4.40 3.28 -16.31
C LEU A 515 5.05 1.95 -16.73
N ASP A 516 5.08 1.67 -18.03
CA ASP A 516 5.69 0.46 -18.59
C ASP A 516 7.20 0.44 -18.30
N GLN A 517 7.88 1.57 -18.51
CA GLN A 517 9.29 1.73 -18.15
C GLN A 517 9.54 1.52 -16.65
N ARG A 518 8.69 2.07 -15.78
CA ARG A 518 8.81 1.88 -14.32
C ARG A 518 8.53 0.44 -13.90
N LEU A 519 7.57 -0.23 -14.54
CA LEU A 519 7.27 -1.64 -14.30
C LEU A 519 8.45 -2.53 -14.67
N VAL A 520 9.07 -2.31 -15.84
CA VAL A 520 10.28 -3.05 -16.26
C VAL A 520 11.46 -2.78 -15.33
N GLN A 521 11.68 -1.53 -14.91
CA GLN A 521 12.72 -1.19 -13.93
C GLN A 521 12.47 -1.85 -12.58
N PHE A 522 11.22 -1.88 -12.13
CA PHE A 522 10.82 -2.52 -10.89
C PHE A 522 11.02 -4.04 -10.96
N GLU A 523 10.59 -4.69 -12.04
CA GLU A 523 10.80 -6.11 -12.30
C GLU A 523 12.29 -6.47 -12.27
N THR A 524 13.12 -5.68 -12.96
CA THR A 524 14.58 -5.87 -12.98
C THR A 524 15.18 -5.71 -11.58
N THR A 525 14.82 -4.65 -10.86
CA THR A 525 15.35 -4.37 -9.51
C THR A 525 14.93 -5.44 -8.51
N ILE A 526 13.68 -5.93 -8.57
CA ILE A 526 13.22 -7.04 -7.73
C ILE A 526 13.92 -8.34 -8.12
N GLY A 527 14.05 -8.63 -9.42
CA GLY A 527 14.75 -9.81 -9.90
C GLY A 527 16.19 -9.87 -9.39
N GLU A 528 16.92 -8.75 -9.48
CA GLU A 528 18.28 -8.62 -8.94
C GLU A 528 18.33 -8.78 -7.42
N ARG A 529 17.41 -8.15 -6.68
CA ARG A 529 17.35 -8.30 -5.21
C ARG A 529 17.06 -9.73 -4.78
N VAL A 530 16.12 -10.41 -5.45
CA VAL A 530 15.79 -11.81 -5.19
C VAL A 530 16.98 -12.71 -5.51
N SER A 531 17.66 -12.49 -6.63
CA SER A 531 18.86 -13.25 -7.01
C SER A 531 20.02 -13.04 -6.01
N ASN A 532 20.26 -11.80 -5.58
CA ASN A 532 21.28 -11.49 -4.57
C ASN A 532 20.94 -12.11 -3.20
N PHE A 533 19.66 -12.11 -2.84
CA PHE A 533 19.19 -12.74 -1.61
C PHE A 533 19.38 -14.26 -1.66
N ASP A 534 19.02 -14.90 -2.78
CA ASP A 534 19.22 -16.33 -3.00
C ASP A 534 20.70 -16.71 -2.96
N ALA A 535 21.57 -15.93 -3.61
CA ALA A 535 23.02 -16.12 -3.55
C ALA A 535 23.57 -15.99 -2.12
N SER A 536 23.08 -15.01 -1.36
CA SER A 536 23.47 -14.81 0.05
C SER A 536 23.01 -15.96 0.95
N LEU A 537 21.78 -16.45 0.78
CA LEU A 537 21.26 -17.60 1.51
C LEU A 537 22.03 -18.87 1.16
N ASN A 538 22.26 -19.14 -0.12
CA ASN A 538 23.04 -20.29 -0.56
C ASN A 538 24.48 -20.24 -0.02
N GLY A 539 25.09 -19.05 0.01
CA GLY A 539 26.40 -18.86 0.64
C GLY A 539 26.39 -19.16 2.15
N LYS A 540 25.36 -18.72 2.87
CA LYS A 540 25.19 -19.05 4.30
C LYS A 540 24.95 -20.54 4.52
N PHE A 541 24.15 -21.19 3.69
CA PHE A 541 23.93 -22.64 3.77
C PHE A 541 25.21 -23.42 3.53
N ALA A 542 26.00 -23.07 2.50
CA ALA A 542 27.28 -23.71 2.23
C ALA A 542 28.28 -23.51 3.40
N SER A 543 28.32 -22.31 3.99
CA SER A 543 29.16 -22.05 5.18
C SER A 543 28.71 -22.85 6.40
N LEU A 544 27.39 -22.99 6.62
CA LEU A 544 26.84 -23.77 7.71
C LEU A 544 27.15 -25.25 7.51
N ASP A 545 26.94 -25.77 6.31
CA ASP A 545 27.23 -27.16 5.95
C ASP A 545 28.71 -27.48 6.18
N GLY A 546 29.63 -26.62 5.71
CA GLY A 546 31.06 -26.77 5.96
C GLY A 546 31.44 -26.71 7.45
N THR A 547 30.76 -25.87 8.25
CA THR A 547 31.00 -25.79 9.70
C THR A 547 30.51 -27.07 10.41
N ILE A 548 29.33 -27.57 10.04
CA ILE A 548 28.75 -28.80 10.58
C ILE A 548 29.63 -30.00 10.20
N GLU A 549 30.04 -30.10 8.93
CA GLU A 549 30.92 -31.17 8.46
C GLU A 549 32.28 -31.13 9.18
N GLY A 550 32.83 -29.93 9.41
CA GLY A 550 34.04 -29.74 10.23
C GLY A 550 33.84 -30.21 11.67
N HIS A 551 32.75 -29.83 12.32
CA HIS A 551 32.43 -30.28 13.67
C HIS A 551 32.26 -31.80 13.74
N ILE A 552 31.57 -32.42 12.77
CA ILE A 552 31.41 -33.87 12.68
C ILE A 552 32.77 -34.57 12.56
N ARG A 553 33.67 -34.08 11.69
CA ARG A 553 35.03 -34.64 11.56
C ARG A 553 35.81 -34.55 12.86
N THR A 554 35.85 -33.38 13.50
CA THR A 554 36.59 -33.20 14.77
C THR A 554 36.01 -34.07 15.89
N PHE A 555 34.69 -34.24 15.93
CA PHE A 555 34.03 -35.10 16.89
C PHE A 555 34.37 -36.58 16.65
N ASP A 556 34.35 -37.02 15.39
CA ASP A 556 34.70 -38.39 15.00
C ASP A 556 36.17 -38.71 15.35
N GLU A 557 37.11 -37.81 15.03
CA GLU A 557 38.53 -37.96 15.40
C GLU A 557 38.73 -38.05 16.91
N GLN A 558 38.04 -37.20 17.69
CA GLN A 558 38.09 -37.24 19.15
C GLN A 558 37.49 -38.54 19.71
N LEU A 559 36.41 -39.03 19.12
CA LEU A 559 35.72 -40.23 19.56
C LEU A 559 36.57 -41.48 19.24
N ILE A 560 37.12 -41.58 18.03
CA ILE A 560 38.09 -42.62 17.65
C ILE A 560 39.30 -42.60 18.58
N GLY A 561 39.86 -41.42 18.87
CA GLY A 561 40.99 -41.27 19.78
C GLY A 561 40.67 -41.74 21.21
N ARG A 562 39.50 -41.39 21.75
CA ARG A 562 39.05 -41.84 23.07
C ARG A 562 38.79 -43.35 23.12
N VAL A 563 38.19 -43.92 22.07
CA VAL A 563 37.96 -45.37 21.97
C VAL A 563 39.28 -46.13 21.92
N ALA A 564 40.26 -45.67 21.12
CA ALA A 564 41.58 -46.29 21.06
C ALA A 564 42.33 -46.21 22.40
N ALA A 565 42.27 -45.07 23.09
CA ALA A 565 42.87 -44.93 24.41
C ALA A 565 42.22 -45.84 25.47
N LEU A 566 40.89 -46.00 25.42
CA LEU A 566 40.16 -46.94 26.26
C LEU A 566 40.55 -48.38 25.97
N GLU A 567 40.60 -48.77 24.70
CA GLU A 567 41.03 -50.11 24.26
C GLU A 567 42.43 -50.43 24.79
N GLN A 568 43.39 -49.52 24.61
CA GLN A 568 44.75 -49.68 25.13
C GLN A 568 44.80 -49.83 26.67
N SER A 569 44.01 -49.03 27.39
CA SER A 569 43.91 -49.13 28.85
C SER A 569 43.33 -50.48 29.29
N PHE A 570 42.29 -50.98 28.60
CA PHE A 570 41.72 -52.29 28.87
C PHE A 570 42.71 -53.41 28.56
N ASP A 571 43.42 -53.34 27.44
CA ASP A 571 44.43 -54.32 27.05
C ASP A 571 45.56 -54.40 28.08
N SER A 572 46.04 -53.25 28.56
CA SER A 572 47.06 -53.19 29.60
C SER A 572 46.57 -53.77 30.93
N ARG A 573 45.33 -53.44 31.34
CA ARG A 573 44.73 -53.98 32.57
C ARG A 573 44.51 -55.49 32.46
N ALA A 574 44.04 -55.97 31.31
CA ALA A 574 43.85 -57.39 31.05
C ALA A 574 45.18 -58.16 31.15
N ARG A 575 46.24 -57.68 30.49
CA ARG A 575 47.58 -58.31 30.59
C ARG A 575 48.12 -58.33 32.01
N SER A 576 48.05 -57.20 32.72
CA SER A 576 48.51 -57.11 34.11
C SER A 576 47.73 -58.06 35.03
N MET A 577 46.41 -58.19 34.80
CA MET A 577 45.57 -59.13 35.53
C MET A 577 45.95 -60.58 35.23
N THR A 578 46.15 -60.94 33.96
CA THR A 578 46.62 -62.28 33.55
C THR A 578 47.98 -62.61 34.17
N GLU A 579 48.95 -61.70 34.11
CA GLU A 579 50.28 -61.90 34.74
C GLU A 579 50.18 -62.09 36.25
N THR A 580 49.32 -61.31 36.92
CA THR A 580 49.09 -61.43 38.36
C THR A 580 48.46 -62.78 38.69
N ILE A 581 47.48 -63.22 37.91
CA ILE A 581 46.81 -64.52 38.08
C ILE A 581 47.80 -65.66 37.83
N ASP A 582 48.57 -65.64 36.75
CA ASP A 582 49.59 -66.65 36.44
C ASP A 582 50.66 -66.72 37.53
N GLY A 583 51.10 -65.55 38.04
CA GLY A 583 52.02 -65.47 39.16
C GLY A 583 51.45 -66.14 40.43
N ARG A 584 50.18 -65.88 40.77
CA ARG A 584 49.52 -66.52 41.91
C ARG A 584 49.32 -68.02 41.69
N ILE A 585 48.92 -68.46 40.49
CA ILE A 585 48.75 -69.87 40.15
C ILE A 585 50.08 -70.61 40.28
N ASN A 586 51.18 -70.05 39.77
CA ASN A 586 52.49 -70.69 39.84
C ASN A 586 53.03 -70.74 41.28
N THR A 587 52.80 -69.69 42.06
CA THR A 587 53.15 -69.67 43.50
C THR A 587 52.33 -70.68 44.29
N LEU A 588 51.03 -70.82 43.98
CA LEU A 588 50.17 -71.81 44.61
C LEU A 588 50.61 -73.24 44.23
N ALA A 589 50.91 -73.49 42.96
CA ALA A 589 51.39 -74.78 42.47
C ALA A 589 52.70 -75.19 43.14
N THR A 590 53.67 -74.28 43.25
CA THR A 590 54.94 -74.53 43.96
C THR A 590 54.73 -74.76 45.44
N SER A 591 53.96 -73.92 46.14
CA SER A 591 53.69 -74.12 47.57
C SER A 591 52.96 -75.44 47.85
N LEU A 592 52.05 -75.87 46.98
CA LEU A 592 51.36 -77.15 47.12
C LEU A 592 52.29 -78.33 46.83
N SER A 593 53.13 -78.22 45.81
CA SER A 593 54.15 -79.23 45.48
C SER A 593 55.17 -79.40 46.61
N ASP A 594 55.69 -78.29 47.16
CA ASP A 594 56.64 -78.29 48.27
C ASP A 594 55.97 -78.81 49.55
N GLY A 595 54.74 -78.39 49.83
CA GLY A 595 53.94 -78.90 50.94
C GLY A 595 53.71 -80.41 50.83
N ALA A 596 53.40 -80.92 49.65
CA ALA A 596 53.27 -82.34 49.38
C ALA A 596 54.60 -83.09 49.58
N ALA A 597 55.72 -82.54 49.08
CA ALA A 597 57.04 -83.15 49.26
C ALA A 597 57.45 -83.20 50.74
N GLN A 598 57.21 -82.13 51.50
CA GLN A 598 57.46 -82.08 52.95
C GLN A 598 56.57 -83.07 53.71
N ALA A 599 55.28 -83.18 53.33
CA ALA A 599 54.39 -84.17 53.93
C ALA A 599 54.87 -85.60 53.66
N ILE A 600 55.31 -85.90 52.43
CA ILE A 600 55.88 -87.19 52.06
C ILE A 600 57.14 -87.47 52.88
N GLN A 601 58.09 -86.52 52.98
CA GLN A 601 59.30 -86.69 53.81
C GLN A 601 58.98 -86.87 55.30
N SER A 602 58.01 -86.14 55.85
CA SER A 602 57.60 -86.29 57.24
C SER A 602 56.99 -87.67 57.50
N ILE A 603 56.13 -88.14 56.60
CA ILE A 603 55.55 -89.49 56.65
C ILE A 603 56.66 -90.54 56.56
N ASP A 604 57.59 -90.40 55.62
CA ASP A 604 58.72 -91.32 55.44
C ASP A 604 59.64 -91.36 56.68
N GLY A 605 59.91 -90.20 57.27
CA GLY A 605 60.66 -90.09 58.53
C GLY A 605 59.93 -90.74 59.70
N ARG A 606 58.61 -90.54 59.83
CA ARG A 606 57.80 -91.21 60.87
C ARG A 606 57.73 -92.72 60.65
N LEU A 607 57.62 -93.19 59.41
CA LEU A 607 57.66 -94.61 59.07
C LEU A 607 59.03 -95.23 59.39
N THR A 608 60.12 -94.53 59.10
CA THR A 608 61.48 -94.97 59.43
C THR A 608 61.71 -95.03 60.94
N HIS A 609 61.27 -94.00 61.68
CA HIS A 609 61.35 -93.99 63.14
C HIS A 609 60.48 -95.09 63.77
N LEU A 610 59.26 -95.30 63.26
CA LEU A 610 58.37 -96.37 63.72
C LEU A 610 58.99 -97.74 63.45
N THR A 611 59.59 -97.95 62.28
CA THR A 611 60.34 -99.16 61.94
C THR A 611 61.50 -99.35 62.91
N THR A 612 62.31 -98.31 63.14
CA THR A 612 63.46 -98.38 64.06
C THR A 612 63.04 -98.63 65.50
N SER A 613 61.96 -98.01 65.98
CA SER A 613 61.44 -98.20 67.34
C SER A 613 60.79 -99.57 67.51
N LEU A 614 60.13 -100.11 66.47
CA LEU A 614 59.62 -101.48 66.47
C LEU A 614 60.75 -102.50 66.46
N THR A 615 61.79 -102.30 65.62
CA THR A 615 62.98 -103.15 65.59
C THR A 615 63.74 -103.08 66.91
N GLY A 616 63.96 -101.87 67.45
CA GLY A 616 64.61 -101.67 68.74
C GLY A 616 63.81 -102.25 69.90
N GLY A 617 62.49 -102.02 69.93
CA GLY A 617 61.59 -102.62 70.90
C GLY A 617 61.54 -104.14 70.81
N ALA A 618 61.57 -104.70 69.59
CA ALA A 618 61.68 -106.14 69.37
C ALA A 618 63.03 -106.69 69.87
N SER A 619 64.15 -106.01 69.59
CA SER A 619 65.47 -106.38 70.14
C SER A 619 65.50 -106.31 71.66
N GLN A 620 64.92 -105.27 72.28
CA GLN A 620 64.83 -105.15 73.74
C GLN A 620 63.94 -106.22 74.36
N ALA A 621 62.84 -106.58 73.69
CA ALA A 621 61.99 -107.67 74.11
C ALA A 621 62.74 -109.01 74.02
N ILE A 622 63.50 -109.23 72.94
CA ILE A 622 64.37 -110.39 72.77
C ILE A 622 65.42 -110.42 73.89
N GLU A 623 66.13 -109.31 74.17
CA GLU A 623 67.10 -109.24 75.27
C GLU A 623 66.48 -109.48 76.65
N LYS A 624 65.30 -108.93 76.94
CA LYS A 624 64.61 -109.19 78.22
C LYS A 624 64.15 -110.64 78.33
N ILE A 625 63.70 -111.24 77.23
CA ILE A 625 63.38 -112.66 77.16
C ILE A 625 64.65 -113.48 77.39
N ASP A 626 65.76 -113.11 76.75
CA ASP A 626 67.04 -113.81 76.86
C ASP A 626 67.63 -113.69 78.28
N ALA A 627 67.57 -112.50 78.89
CA ALA A 627 67.93 -112.29 80.29
C ALA A 627 67.05 -113.11 81.25
N ARG A 628 65.74 -113.20 80.98
CA ARG A 628 64.84 -114.08 81.74
C ARG A 628 65.16 -115.56 81.54
N LEU A 629 65.48 -115.98 80.33
CA LEU A 629 65.91 -117.36 80.03
C LEU A 629 67.23 -117.67 80.75
N ASN A 630 68.19 -116.76 80.74
CA ASN A 630 69.46 -116.91 81.45
C ASN A 630 69.26 -116.96 82.97
N HIS A 631 68.39 -116.11 83.53
CA HIS A 631 67.99 -116.17 84.94
C HIS A 631 67.27 -117.48 85.28
N LEU A 632 66.42 -117.98 84.39
CA LEU A 632 65.74 -119.27 84.56
C LEU A 632 66.76 -120.41 84.57
N THR A 633 67.71 -120.40 83.62
CA THR A 633 68.84 -121.35 83.56
C THR A 633 69.69 -121.32 84.83
N THR A 634 70.05 -120.13 85.33
CA THR A 634 70.80 -120.02 86.60
C THR A 634 69.99 -120.54 87.78
N SER A 635 68.69 -120.22 87.87
CA SER A 635 67.83 -120.76 88.95
C SER A 635 67.65 -122.29 88.87
N LEU A 636 67.64 -122.87 87.66
CA LEU A 636 67.61 -124.33 87.49
C LEU A 636 68.94 -124.97 87.88
N THR A 637 70.06 -124.25 87.69
CA THR A 637 71.41 -124.73 88.02
C THR A 637 71.69 -124.66 89.52
N ASP A 638 71.24 -123.60 90.20
CA ASP A 638 71.35 -123.44 91.66
C ASP A 638 70.35 -124.32 92.44
N GLY A 639 69.26 -124.77 91.79
CA GLY A 639 68.31 -125.73 92.37
C GLY A 639 68.75 -127.20 92.26
N ALA A 640 69.86 -127.49 91.56
CA ALA A 640 70.34 -128.85 91.29
C ALA A 640 71.55 -129.28 92.15
N SER A 641 71.88 -128.53 93.20
CA SER A 641 72.89 -128.90 94.22
C SER A 641 72.26 -129.35 95.52
#